data_AF-A0A7J5EPI5-F1
#
_entry.id   AF-A0A7J5EPI5-F1
#
_cell.length_a   1.000
_cell.length_b   1.000
_cell.length_c   1.000
_cell.angle_alpha   90.00
_cell.angle_beta   90.00
_cell.angle_gamma   90.00
#
_symmetry.space_group_name_H-M   'P 1'
#
loop_
_entity.id
_entity.type
_entity.pdbx_description
1 polymer ?
#
loop_
_entity_poly.entity_id
_entity_poly.type
_entity_poly.pdbx_seq_one_letter_code
_entity_poly.pdbx_strand_id
1 'polypeptide(L)'
;MTQKLNNAIIWCVLLSAVTIAVSQQPSSLFSEGEIRNTGTIKIRGDAQFTQDSIGGIVRYERNYAADSQLVAQLTYANVHFEGKSRKMILSPLRPLVADSLFWSLDSSVTFTLIPDTWIQANRTVVHDGHINPGARYGRFVLRGTELQDISGTGSIPIVELDNNAGARITHGGGLQVVERLDLQHGRLDNSATDNIAMLNQSWLWRDDSGSIAMEPAWDTRMHLRYYGDSAMRGGPEMIRNSSAIGHLVNDDVAGLSLPYSITVNDSLILRGHIFTEPDTGKRYELRYASVNDPDFKGMWPEVNGTMVRTTLVEGKTMVMNNRFTSIKFDDAAGRGAVVQYAIRSKPKTVPEPLTDITYKVDRYLQLEARDANGDRVADSTYMLTIGYAWRNKEIDGLETPQVVETIPQLVGQETQLVLMRYNGLSYNPYGFSQLPTTATSNPMEAWRFSTAGMVRASGDFAIGLSTGPIWVLNTRLLLEGPIRTYGEDFTPVMAADLAAAGRIPTMAPAVYPYTLDPKRLTDTAIVIGDSIVDWVTVEYRKTPTGSGPAELVQNLLLTTTGAVLDPRTLRPPIVEGIDAGLYNLVFRHRNHLAVVTEDKVVVDRSNLGFVLDLTTGSGLLGGAAAEKLVGTSSGRRFFALIAGEVEGADEIARSDYNLIWGTRNLEGYLLTDTDLNGIVTTRDANVSWNNRGRLSVAPR
;
A
#
# COMPACT_ATOMS: atom_id res chain seq x y z
N MET A 1 67.14 -43.77 39.57
CA MET A 1 68.15 -44.73 39.09
C MET A 1 68.77 -44.16 37.81
N THR A 2 70.09 -43.96 37.81
CA THR A 2 71.06 -43.99 36.68
C THR A 2 70.60 -43.48 35.29
N GLN A 3 71.26 -42.54 34.59
CA GLN A 3 72.71 -42.34 34.44
C GLN A 3 72.98 -41.00 33.70
N LYS A 4 74.03 -40.27 34.11
CA LYS A 4 74.69 -39.20 33.35
C LYS A 4 75.55 -39.81 32.23
N LEU A 5 75.74 -39.09 31.12
CA LEU A 5 77.07 -38.88 30.51
C LEU A 5 77.08 -37.79 29.44
N ASN A 6 78.22 -37.11 29.39
CA ASN A 6 78.54 -35.83 28.75
C ASN A 6 79.05 -35.96 27.31
N ASN A 7 79.24 -34.77 26.70
CA ASN A 7 80.25 -34.35 25.71
C ASN A 7 79.90 -34.46 24.22
N ALA A 8 79.83 -33.31 23.54
CA ALA A 8 80.92 -32.85 22.68
C ALA A 8 80.69 -31.41 22.19
N ILE A 9 81.75 -30.61 22.31
CA ILE A 9 81.90 -29.23 21.84
C ILE A 9 82.51 -29.26 20.42
N ILE A 10 81.88 -28.49 19.52
CA ILE A 10 82.38 -27.72 18.37
C ILE A 10 83.22 -28.43 17.29
N TRP A 11 82.70 -28.36 16.05
CA TRP A 11 83.51 -28.05 14.87
C TRP A 11 82.97 -26.77 14.21
N CYS A 12 83.76 -25.71 14.24
CA CYS A 12 83.58 -24.52 13.42
C CYS A 12 84.10 -24.81 12.01
N VAL A 13 83.22 -24.71 11.01
CA VAL A 13 83.64 -24.49 9.62
C VAL A 13 83.12 -23.12 9.21
N LEU A 14 84.06 -22.19 9.04
CA LEU A 14 83.83 -20.90 8.37
C LEU A 14 83.68 -21.17 6.87
N LEU A 15 82.49 -20.91 6.33
CA LEU A 15 82.28 -20.71 4.91
C LEU A 15 81.34 -19.53 4.70
N SER A 16 81.90 -18.51 4.06
CA SER A 16 81.29 -17.24 3.72
C SER A 16 80.21 -17.37 2.65
N ALA A 17 79.14 -16.59 2.84
CA ALA A 17 78.25 -16.01 1.84
C ALA A 17 77.50 -16.95 0.89
N VAL A 18 76.26 -17.33 1.27
CA VAL A 18 75.00 -16.90 0.62
C VAL A 18 73.91 -17.04 1.70
N THR A 19 73.28 -15.95 2.13
CA THR A 19 72.05 -16.03 2.95
C THR A 19 70.90 -16.44 2.05
N ILE A 20 70.77 -17.76 1.82
CA ILE A 20 69.50 -18.34 1.41
C ILE A 20 68.63 -18.32 2.65
N ALA A 21 67.52 -17.57 2.62
CA ALA A 21 66.51 -17.61 3.66
C ALA A 21 65.87 -19.01 3.66
N VAL A 22 66.47 -19.93 4.42
CA VAL A 22 65.88 -21.23 4.69
C VAL A 22 64.69 -20.97 5.62
N SER A 23 63.48 -21.26 5.16
CA SER A 23 62.29 -21.29 6.02
C SER A 23 62.55 -22.29 7.15
N GLN A 24 62.84 -21.81 8.36
CA GLN A 24 62.83 -22.67 9.54
C GLN A 24 61.41 -23.21 9.69
N GLN A 25 61.27 -24.54 9.66
CA GLN A 25 59.99 -25.17 9.98
C GLN A 25 59.51 -24.64 11.35
N PRO A 26 58.22 -24.28 11.49
CA PRO A 26 57.68 -23.82 12.76
C PRO A 26 57.97 -24.84 13.87
N SER A 27 58.54 -24.39 14.98
CA SER A 27 58.64 -25.22 16.18
C SER A 27 57.24 -25.46 16.73
N SER A 28 56.72 -26.68 16.63
CA SER A 28 55.38 -27.00 17.11
C SER A 28 55.39 -27.46 18.57
N LEU A 29 54.40 -27.00 19.34
CA LEU A 29 54.11 -27.45 20.69
C LEU A 29 52.89 -28.39 20.65
N PHE A 30 53.16 -29.69 20.75
CA PHE A 30 52.15 -30.74 20.83
C PHE A 30 52.10 -31.29 22.26
N SER A 31 50.92 -31.36 22.87
CA SER A 31 50.71 -32.09 24.13
C SER A 31 49.49 -32.98 24.04
N GLU A 32 49.68 -34.27 24.32
CA GLU A 32 48.59 -35.25 24.51
C GLU A 32 48.17 -35.37 25.98
N GLY A 33 48.91 -34.76 26.92
CA GLY A 33 48.65 -34.76 28.36
C GLY A 33 48.23 -33.39 28.92
N GLU A 34 48.04 -33.31 30.23
CA GLU A 34 47.58 -32.11 30.94
C GLU A 34 48.74 -31.14 31.25
N ILE A 35 48.70 -29.93 30.69
CA ILE A 35 49.60 -28.83 31.04
C ILE A 35 48.96 -28.00 32.16
N ARG A 36 49.54 -28.06 33.36
CA ARG A 36 49.14 -27.23 34.51
C ARG A 36 49.97 -25.96 34.57
N ASN A 37 49.41 -24.87 34.03
CA ASN A 37 50.08 -23.58 34.00
C ASN A 37 49.51 -22.62 35.06
N THR A 38 50.39 -22.06 35.89
CA THR A 38 50.10 -20.93 36.78
C THR A 38 50.90 -19.67 36.41
N GLY A 39 51.80 -19.78 35.43
CA GLY A 39 52.68 -18.71 34.98
C GLY A 39 52.40 -18.31 33.53
N THR A 40 53.45 -18.06 32.76
CA THR A 40 53.36 -17.69 31.33
C THR A 40 53.94 -18.78 30.43
N ILE A 41 53.16 -19.24 29.46
CA ILE A 41 53.61 -20.06 28.34
C ILE A 41 53.77 -19.17 27.11
N LYS A 42 54.92 -19.25 26.43
CA LYS A 42 55.20 -18.52 25.18
C LYS A 42 55.31 -19.50 24.03
N ILE A 43 54.50 -19.30 23.00
CA ILE A 43 54.39 -20.16 21.83
C ILE A 43 54.86 -19.37 20.61
N ARG A 44 55.93 -19.85 19.95
CA ARG A 44 56.56 -19.21 18.77
C ARG A 44 56.39 -20.00 17.46
N GLY A 45 55.82 -21.19 17.51
CA GLY A 45 55.30 -21.89 16.33
C GLY A 45 53.90 -22.42 16.59
N ASP A 46 53.54 -23.54 15.99
CA ASP A 46 52.18 -24.06 16.05
C ASP A 46 51.85 -24.67 17.41
N ALA A 47 50.59 -24.64 17.83
CA ALA A 47 50.13 -25.29 19.05
C ALA A 47 48.99 -26.27 18.78
N GLN A 48 49.07 -27.45 19.38
CA GLN A 48 47.95 -28.39 19.45
C GLN A 48 47.95 -29.07 20.83
N PHE A 49 46.78 -29.09 21.46
CA PHE A 49 46.58 -29.66 22.78
C PHE A 49 45.31 -30.50 22.80
N THR A 50 45.37 -31.67 23.44
CA THR A 50 44.20 -32.54 23.67
C THR A 50 43.37 -32.11 24.87
N GLN A 51 43.94 -31.37 25.82
CA GLN A 51 43.23 -30.86 27.00
C GLN A 51 42.19 -29.77 26.66
N ASP A 52 41.21 -29.61 27.54
CA ASP A 52 40.11 -28.65 27.36
C ASP A 52 40.40 -27.25 27.90
N SER A 53 41.30 -27.13 28.87
CA SER A 53 41.62 -25.83 29.48
C SER A 53 43.09 -25.68 29.86
N ILE A 54 43.62 -24.46 29.77
CA ILE A 54 44.97 -24.08 30.23
C ILE A 54 44.86 -22.85 31.12
N GLY A 55 45.40 -22.95 32.34
CA GLY A 55 45.51 -21.85 33.30
C GLY A 55 46.61 -20.83 32.95
N GLY A 56 46.76 -19.81 33.81
CA GLY A 56 47.80 -18.78 33.68
C GLY A 56 47.66 -17.92 32.42
N ILE A 57 48.79 -17.51 31.85
CA ILE A 57 48.88 -16.69 30.63
C ILE A 57 49.48 -17.52 29.50
N VAL A 58 48.84 -17.55 28.34
CA VAL A 58 49.38 -18.16 27.12
C VAL A 58 49.59 -17.07 26.07
N ARG A 59 50.82 -16.94 25.56
CA ARG A 59 51.19 -15.94 24.54
C ARG A 59 51.55 -16.60 23.22
N TYR A 60 50.90 -16.17 22.14
CA TYR A 60 51.23 -16.52 20.76
C TYR A 60 52.08 -15.40 20.14
N GLU A 61 53.40 -15.56 20.14
CA GLU A 61 54.39 -14.49 19.86
C GLU A 61 55.05 -14.58 18.46
N ARG A 62 54.60 -15.46 17.56
CA ARG A 62 55.27 -15.61 16.26
C ARG A 62 55.19 -14.30 15.45
N ASN A 63 56.34 -13.75 15.07
CA ASN A 63 56.45 -12.39 14.51
C ASN A 63 57.12 -12.36 13.12
N TYR A 64 56.58 -13.12 12.17
CA TYR A 64 57.01 -13.08 10.77
C TYR A 64 55.80 -13.00 9.86
N ALA A 65 55.71 -11.92 9.06
CA ALA A 65 54.50 -11.57 8.32
C ALA A 65 54.09 -12.58 7.24
N ALA A 66 55.07 -13.30 6.66
CA ALA A 66 54.78 -14.32 5.66
C ALA A 66 54.28 -15.64 6.28
N ASP A 67 54.44 -15.82 7.59
CA ASP A 67 54.11 -17.07 8.27
C ASP A 67 52.69 -17.09 8.83
N SER A 68 52.25 -18.30 9.12
CA SER A 68 51.12 -18.59 9.98
C SER A 68 51.54 -19.19 11.32
N GLN A 69 50.63 -19.15 12.27
CA GLN A 69 50.74 -19.80 13.56
C GLN A 69 49.41 -20.48 13.88
N LEU A 70 49.39 -21.80 13.92
CA LEU A 70 48.21 -22.56 14.35
C LEU A 70 47.96 -22.31 15.83
N VAL A 71 46.75 -21.84 16.15
CA VAL A 71 46.29 -21.57 17.50
C VAL A 71 45.46 -22.76 17.97
N ALA A 72 45.82 -23.34 19.11
CA ALA A 72 45.00 -24.37 19.72
C ALA A 72 43.69 -23.75 20.22
N GLN A 73 42.56 -24.33 19.80
CA GLN A 73 41.23 -23.89 20.23
C GLN A 73 40.85 -24.66 21.49
N LEU A 74 40.85 -24.02 22.65
CA LEU A 74 40.42 -24.57 23.94
C LEU A 74 40.09 -23.40 24.88
N THR A 75 39.86 -23.68 26.17
CA THR A 75 39.64 -22.63 27.17
C THR A 75 40.95 -22.15 27.80
N TYR A 76 41.27 -20.87 27.63
CA TYR A 76 42.40 -20.22 28.27
C TYR A 76 41.94 -19.36 29.42
N ALA A 77 42.65 -19.38 30.55
CA ALA A 77 42.44 -18.35 31.58
C ALA A 77 42.75 -16.95 31.01
N ASN A 78 43.94 -16.76 30.44
CA ASN A 78 44.32 -15.55 29.72
C ASN A 78 45.08 -15.91 28.44
N VAL A 79 44.70 -15.30 27.32
CA VAL A 79 45.35 -15.53 26.02
C VAL A 79 45.76 -14.21 25.36
N HIS A 80 47.01 -14.15 24.93
CA HIS A 80 47.62 -12.97 24.33
C HIS A 80 48.14 -13.30 22.94
N PHE A 81 47.89 -12.41 21.99
CA PHE A 81 48.36 -12.51 20.62
C PHE A 81 49.26 -11.33 20.27
N GLU A 82 50.44 -11.65 19.77
CA GLU A 82 51.48 -10.69 19.38
C GLU A 82 52.13 -11.11 18.06
N GLY A 83 52.72 -10.14 17.38
CA GLY A 83 53.52 -10.37 16.18
C GLY A 83 52.72 -10.54 14.89
N LYS A 84 53.44 -10.39 13.78
CA LYS A 84 52.90 -10.24 12.42
C LYS A 84 52.41 -11.53 11.74
N SER A 85 52.61 -12.70 12.34
CA SER A 85 52.16 -13.95 11.71
C SER A 85 50.64 -14.11 11.81
N ARG A 86 50.04 -14.74 10.80
CA ARG A 86 48.59 -15.03 10.78
C ARG A 86 48.24 -16.09 11.82
N LYS A 87 47.38 -15.74 12.78
CA LYS A 87 46.88 -16.63 13.83
C LYS A 87 45.73 -17.48 13.26
N MET A 88 45.99 -18.76 13.01
CA MET A 88 45.02 -19.65 12.36
C MET A 88 44.15 -20.37 13.37
N ILE A 89 42.83 -20.24 13.23
CA ILE A 89 41.78 -20.89 14.02
C ILE A 89 40.94 -21.71 13.03
N LEU A 90 41.16 -23.03 12.99
CA LEU A 90 40.77 -23.88 11.84
C LEU A 90 39.84 -25.05 12.18
N SER A 91 39.46 -25.23 13.44
CA SER A 91 38.59 -26.33 13.87
C SER A 91 37.17 -25.82 14.13
N PRO A 92 36.14 -26.25 13.40
CA PRO A 92 34.75 -25.88 13.68
C PRO A 92 34.17 -26.63 14.90
N LEU A 93 34.90 -27.61 15.44
CA LEU A 93 34.39 -28.51 16.49
C LEU A 93 34.38 -27.86 17.88
N ARG A 94 35.26 -26.88 18.12
CA ARG A 94 35.33 -26.18 19.41
C ARG A 94 35.89 -24.76 19.23
N PRO A 95 35.39 -23.77 20.00
CA PRO A 95 35.92 -22.42 19.94
C PRO A 95 37.27 -22.27 20.65
N LEU A 96 37.92 -21.15 20.39
CA LEU A 96 38.88 -20.58 21.32
C LEU A 96 38.11 -19.78 22.37
N VAL A 97 38.26 -20.11 23.65
CA VAL A 97 37.58 -19.41 24.75
C VAL A 97 38.62 -18.72 25.62
N ALA A 98 38.42 -17.44 25.92
CA ALA A 98 39.16 -16.70 26.92
C ALA A 98 38.28 -16.46 28.15
N ASP A 99 38.60 -17.11 29.27
CA ASP A 99 37.78 -17.03 30.48
C ASP A 99 37.94 -15.68 31.21
N SER A 100 39.16 -15.16 31.32
CA SER A 100 39.43 -13.88 32.00
C SER A 100 39.84 -12.76 31.04
N LEU A 101 40.78 -13.03 30.13
CA LEU A 101 41.30 -12.01 29.23
C LEU A 101 41.58 -12.57 27.84
N PHE A 102 40.94 -11.97 26.83
CA PHE A 102 41.37 -12.02 25.44
C PHE A 102 42.14 -10.73 25.11
N TRP A 103 43.38 -10.85 24.65
CA TRP A 103 44.20 -9.70 24.34
C TRP A 103 44.95 -9.85 22.99
N SER A 104 44.90 -8.83 22.15
CA SER A 104 45.75 -8.72 20.95
C SER A 104 46.44 -7.36 20.90
N LEU A 105 47.76 -7.36 20.70
CA LEU A 105 48.63 -6.20 20.90
C LEU A 105 48.29 -4.96 20.08
N ASP A 106 48.19 -5.12 18.76
CA ASP A 106 48.07 -4.02 17.82
C ASP A 106 47.53 -4.54 16.47
N SER A 107 47.40 -3.63 15.50
CA SER A 107 46.94 -3.91 14.14
C SER A 107 47.85 -4.86 13.35
N SER A 108 49.03 -5.21 13.85
CA SER A 108 49.87 -6.22 13.23
C SER A 108 49.37 -7.64 13.47
N VAL A 109 48.52 -7.84 14.49
CA VAL A 109 47.91 -9.14 14.80
C VAL A 109 46.76 -9.40 13.85
N THR A 110 46.86 -10.47 13.07
CA THR A 110 45.80 -10.91 12.15
C THR A 110 45.33 -12.32 12.48
N PHE A 111 44.03 -12.53 12.62
CA PHE A 111 43.41 -13.84 12.77
C PHE A 111 42.83 -14.32 11.45
N THR A 112 42.98 -15.62 11.18
CA THR A 112 42.34 -16.32 10.06
C THR A 112 41.45 -17.42 10.64
N LEU A 113 40.15 -17.21 10.54
CA LEU A 113 39.08 -18.13 10.94
C LEU A 113 38.47 -18.73 9.66
N ILE A 114 38.12 -20.01 9.68
CA ILE A 114 37.26 -20.61 8.64
C ILE A 114 35.78 -20.40 9.01
N PRO A 115 34.82 -20.55 8.06
CA PRO A 115 33.39 -20.52 8.39
C PRO A 115 33.04 -21.45 9.57
N ASP A 116 32.00 -21.08 10.32
CA ASP A 116 31.51 -21.79 11.52
C ASP A 116 32.47 -21.86 12.73
N THR A 117 33.65 -21.24 12.64
CA THR A 117 34.52 -21.04 13.82
C THR A 117 34.22 -19.72 14.53
N TRP A 118 34.49 -19.68 15.83
CA TRP A 118 34.35 -18.46 16.61
C TRP A 118 35.38 -18.37 17.74
N ILE A 119 35.62 -17.13 18.15
CA ILE A 119 36.32 -16.79 19.38
C ILE A 119 35.26 -16.41 20.42
N GLN A 120 35.45 -16.82 21.66
CA GLN A 120 34.59 -16.44 22.78
C GLN A 120 35.42 -15.78 23.88
N ALA A 121 34.87 -14.74 24.50
CA ALA A 121 35.42 -14.14 25.71
C ALA A 121 34.34 -14.07 26.79
N ASN A 122 34.70 -14.45 28.02
CA ASN A 122 33.77 -14.47 29.16
C ASN A 122 33.87 -13.26 30.08
N ARG A 123 34.99 -12.53 30.03
CA ARG A 123 35.23 -11.31 30.82
C ARG A 123 35.82 -10.20 29.97
N THR A 124 37.12 -9.93 30.08
CA THR A 124 37.77 -8.77 29.47
C THR A 124 38.23 -9.04 28.03
N VAL A 125 37.99 -8.07 27.15
CA VAL A 125 38.48 -8.07 25.77
C VAL A 125 39.30 -6.80 25.53
N VAL A 126 40.51 -7.00 25.02
CA VAL A 126 41.36 -5.93 24.46
C VAL A 126 41.76 -6.37 23.06
N HIS A 127 41.20 -5.74 22.04
CA HIS A 127 41.45 -6.16 20.67
C HIS A 127 41.80 -4.98 19.78
N ASP A 128 43.06 -4.89 19.35
CA ASP A 128 43.56 -3.93 18.36
C ASP A 128 43.93 -4.56 17.01
N GLY A 129 43.80 -5.89 16.89
CA GLY A 129 44.12 -6.63 15.66
C GLY A 129 42.99 -6.68 14.63
N HIS A 130 43.10 -7.59 13.68
CA HIS A 130 42.10 -7.82 12.64
C HIS A 130 41.67 -9.29 12.59
N ILE A 131 40.37 -9.55 12.67
CA ILE A 131 39.79 -10.88 12.42
C ILE A 131 39.34 -10.95 10.97
N ASN A 132 39.87 -11.91 10.20
CA ASN A 132 39.51 -12.14 8.80
C ASN A 132 39.46 -10.85 7.95
N PRO A 133 40.56 -10.07 7.87
CA PRO A 133 40.58 -8.84 7.08
C PRO A 133 40.18 -9.10 5.63
N GLY A 134 39.21 -8.31 5.13
CA GLY A 134 38.66 -8.45 3.78
C GLY A 134 37.53 -9.47 3.64
N ALA A 135 37.21 -10.25 4.68
CA ALA A 135 36.07 -11.14 4.68
C ALA A 135 34.95 -10.64 5.60
N ARG A 136 33.71 -11.05 5.32
CA ARG A 136 32.49 -10.72 6.09
C ARG A 136 32.05 -11.85 7.02
N TYR A 137 32.95 -12.77 7.36
CA TYR A 137 32.69 -13.87 8.29
C TYR A 137 33.83 -13.99 9.30
N GLY A 138 33.52 -14.51 10.49
CA GLY A 138 34.46 -14.58 11.61
C GLY A 138 33.78 -14.03 12.84
N ARG A 139 33.31 -14.93 13.71
CA ARG A 139 32.45 -14.59 14.84
C ARG A 139 33.26 -14.42 16.13
N PHE A 140 32.95 -13.37 16.88
CA PHE A 140 33.43 -13.11 18.22
C PHE A 140 32.24 -13.01 19.17
N VAL A 141 32.18 -13.90 20.16
CA VAL A 141 31.05 -14.01 21.10
C VAL A 141 31.46 -13.49 22.47
N LEU A 142 30.70 -12.54 22.99
CA LEU A 142 30.78 -12.02 24.34
C LEU A 142 29.74 -12.76 25.17
N ARG A 143 30.20 -13.71 26.00
CA ARG A 143 29.32 -14.58 26.78
C ARG A 143 29.87 -14.79 28.17
N GLY A 144 29.14 -14.36 29.20
CA GLY A 144 29.56 -14.51 30.59
C GLY A 144 28.39 -14.41 31.55
N THR A 145 28.70 -14.32 32.83
CA THR A 145 27.72 -14.11 33.91
C THR A 145 27.91 -12.76 34.61
N GLU A 146 28.94 -12.01 34.23
CA GLU A 146 29.34 -10.72 34.80
C GLU A 146 29.43 -9.67 33.68
N LEU A 147 29.39 -8.39 34.04
CA LEU A 147 29.60 -7.30 33.08
C LEU A 147 30.99 -7.42 32.45
N GLN A 148 31.06 -7.36 31.12
CA GLN A 148 32.31 -7.52 30.38
C GLN A 148 32.90 -6.17 29.98
N ASP A 149 34.20 -5.98 30.19
CA ASP A 149 34.93 -4.81 29.70
C ASP A 149 35.53 -5.07 28.32
N ILE A 150 35.23 -4.19 27.37
CA ILE A 150 35.70 -4.23 25.99
C ILE A 150 36.52 -2.98 25.72
N SER A 151 37.68 -3.15 25.09
CA SER A 151 38.54 -2.05 24.64
C SER A 151 39.34 -2.44 23.40
N GLY A 152 40.06 -1.47 22.84
CA GLY A 152 40.81 -1.62 21.60
C GLY A 152 40.00 -1.19 20.37
N THR A 153 40.69 -1.06 19.24
CA THR A 153 40.17 -0.48 17.98
C THR A 153 40.17 -1.46 16.81
N GLY A 154 40.38 -2.75 17.10
CA GLY A 154 40.51 -3.81 16.13
C GLY A 154 39.21 -4.09 15.36
N SER A 155 39.35 -4.71 14.20
CA SER A 155 38.23 -5.00 13.30
C SER A 155 37.72 -6.44 13.45
N ILE A 156 36.42 -6.59 13.69
CA ILE A 156 35.74 -7.87 13.84
C ILE A 156 34.58 -7.95 12.85
N PRO A 157 34.47 -9.03 12.05
CA PRO A 157 33.33 -9.21 11.16
C PRO A 157 32.00 -9.29 11.89
N ILE A 158 31.88 -10.21 12.84
CA ILE A 158 30.64 -10.43 13.58
C ILE A 158 30.91 -10.41 15.08
N VAL A 159 30.26 -9.50 15.80
CA VAL A 159 30.26 -9.44 17.27
C VAL A 159 28.89 -9.86 17.77
N GLU A 160 28.83 -10.85 18.65
CA GLU A 160 27.59 -11.29 19.31
C GLU A 160 27.68 -11.00 20.82
N LEU A 161 26.74 -10.22 21.34
CA LEU A 161 26.55 -10.00 22.78
C LEU A 161 25.44 -10.93 23.29
N ASP A 162 25.85 -11.98 23.99
CA ASP A 162 24.98 -12.99 24.58
C ASP A 162 25.31 -13.11 26.07
N ASN A 163 25.05 -12.02 26.81
CA ASN A 163 25.33 -11.92 28.23
C ASN A 163 24.31 -11.04 28.92
N ASN A 164 23.48 -11.62 29.79
CA ASN A 164 22.46 -10.91 30.56
C ASN A 164 23.01 -9.76 31.43
N ALA A 165 24.27 -9.84 31.87
CA ALA A 165 24.92 -8.76 32.62
C ALA A 165 25.40 -7.61 31.72
N GLY A 166 25.42 -7.81 30.40
CA GLY A 166 25.82 -6.84 29.39
C GLY A 166 27.34 -6.75 29.19
N ALA A 167 27.74 -5.75 28.42
CA ALA A 167 29.14 -5.40 28.20
C ALA A 167 29.31 -3.87 28.14
N ARG A 168 30.49 -3.38 28.49
CA ARG A 168 30.84 -1.96 28.49
C ARG A 168 32.07 -1.71 27.62
N ILE A 169 32.02 -0.64 26.83
CA ILE A 169 33.19 -0.17 26.09
C ILE A 169 33.97 0.81 26.97
N THR A 170 35.29 0.67 27.00
CA THR A 170 36.17 1.42 27.90
C THR A 170 37.47 1.84 27.21
N HIS A 171 38.20 2.75 27.85
CA HIS A 171 39.57 3.15 27.51
C HIS A 171 39.72 3.81 26.12
N GLY A 172 38.75 4.61 25.68
CA GLY A 172 38.72 5.22 24.35
C GLY A 172 38.61 4.20 23.22
N GLY A 173 38.24 2.96 23.57
CA GLY A 173 38.12 1.84 22.67
C GLY A 173 36.81 1.84 21.89
N GLY A 174 36.73 0.89 20.97
CA GLY A 174 35.64 0.77 20.03
C GLY A 174 35.97 -0.22 18.92
N LEU A 175 35.48 -1.45 19.05
CA LEU A 175 35.66 -2.46 18.02
C LEU A 175 35.00 -1.97 16.71
N GLN A 176 35.67 -2.23 15.59
CA GLN A 176 35.15 -1.93 14.26
C GLN A 176 34.40 -3.16 13.73
N VAL A 177 33.08 -3.05 13.61
CA VAL A 177 32.20 -4.12 13.15
C VAL A 177 32.07 -4.06 11.62
N VAL A 178 32.54 -5.10 10.95
CA VAL A 178 32.56 -5.15 9.47
C VAL A 178 31.25 -5.64 8.88
N GLU A 179 30.63 -6.66 9.49
CA GLU A 179 29.41 -7.31 8.99
C GLU A 179 28.24 -7.17 9.94
N ARG A 180 28.37 -7.57 11.21
CA ARG A 180 27.21 -7.63 12.12
C ARG A 180 27.57 -7.39 13.58
N LEU A 181 26.80 -6.53 14.25
CA LEU A 181 26.66 -6.49 15.70
C LEU A 181 25.32 -7.14 16.06
N ASP A 182 25.35 -8.21 16.82
CA ASP A 182 24.16 -8.94 17.25
C ASP A 182 23.98 -8.81 18.76
N LEU A 183 22.91 -8.12 19.17
CA LEU A 183 22.57 -7.86 20.56
C LEU A 183 21.48 -8.84 20.97
N GLN A 184 21.89 -10.03 21.44
CA GLN A 184 20.96 -11.11 21.82
C GLN A 184 20.45 -10.92 23.25
N HIS A 185 21.37 -10.69 24.20
CA HIS A 185 21.02 -10.51 25.60
C HIS A 185 21.87 -9.45 26.27
N GLY A 186 21.24 -8.64 27.12
CA GLY A 186 21.90 -7.61 27.90
C GLY A 186 22.13 -6.32 27.13
N ARG A 187 22.78 -5.37 27.80
CA ARG A 187 23.02 -4.02 27.27
C ARG A 187 24.48 -3.82 26.92
N LEU A 188 24.74 -3.25 25.74
CA LEU A 188 26.04 -2.70 25.38
C LEU A 188 26.12 -1.25 25.87
N ASP A 189 26.89 -1.02 26.94
CA ASP A 189 27.18 0.28 27.52
C ASP A 189 28.32 0.98 26.75
N ASN A 190 27.95 1.64 25.65
CA ASN A 190 28.79 2.58 24.91
C ASN A 190 28.53 4.04 25.32
N SER A 191 29.50 4.90 25.04
CA SER A 191 29.44 6.35 25.26
C SER A 191 29.88 7.11 24.00
N ALA A 192 29.89 8.45 24.05
CA ALA A 192 30.43 9.25 22.95
C ALA A 192 31.96 9.09 22.76
N THR A 193 32.69 8.75 23.83
CA THR A 193 34.16 8.55 23.81
C THR A 193 34.55 7.08 23.66
N ASP A 194 33.72 6.18 24.18
CA ASP A 194 33.93 4.74 24.20
C ASP A 194 32.81 4.10 23.38
N ASN A 195 32.95 4.10 22.06
CA ASN A 195 31.87 3.75 21.15
C ASN A 195 32.23 2.60 20.22
N ILE A 196 31.25 1.80 19.83
CA ILE A 196 31.41 0.76 18.80
C ILE A 196 31.25 1.40 17.42
N ALA A 197 32.11 1.01 16.47
CA ALA A 197 32.10 1.56 15.12
C ALA A 197 31.53 0.57 14.11
N MET A 198 30.42 0.92 13.49
CA MET A 198 29.73 0.14 12.48
C MET A 198 30.19 0.57 11.08
N LEU A 199 30.90 -0.31 10.37
CA LEU A 199 31.41 0.00 9.03
C LEU A 199 30.30 0.02 7.98
N ASN A 200 30.61 0.53 6.78
CA ASN A 200 29.63 0.66 5.72
C ASN A 200 28.94 -0.67 5.35
N GLN A 201 27.61 -0.64 5.26
CA GLN A 201 26.73 -1.77 5.01
C GLN A 201 26.78 -2.87 6.09
N SER A 202 27.20 -2.53 7.32
CA SER A 202 27.09 -3.45 8.45
C SER A 202 25.66 -3.51 9.00
N TRP A 203 25.35 -4.62 9.65
CA TRP A 203 24.08 -4.91 10.28
C TRP A 203 24.15 -4.73 11.80
N LEU A 204 23.12 -4.14 12.38
CA LEU A 204 22.83 -4.26 13.80
C LEU A 204 21.56 -5.08 13.96
N TRP A 205 21.71 -6.25 14.59
CA TRP A 205 20.61 -7.14 14.94
C TRP A 205 20.31 -6.97 16.42
N ARG A 206 19.03 -6.87 16.76
CA ARG A 206 18.61 -6.71 18.15
C ARG A 206 17.43 -7.62 18.47
N ASP A 207 17.63 -8.43 19.48
CA ASP A 207 16.60 -9.22 20.14
C ASP A 207 15.74 -8.35 21.09
N ASP A 208 14.61 -8.87 21.58
CA ASP A 208 13.79 -8.19 22.60
C ASP A 208 14.53 -8.04 23.95
N SER A 209 15.53 -8.91 24.20
CA SER A 209 16.34 -8.96 25.42
C SER A 209 17.68 -8.22 25.30
N GLY A 210 18.00 -7.69 24.11
CA GLY A 210 19.23 -6.94 23.82
C GLY A 210 19.03 -5.43 23.72
N SER A 211 20.04 -4.63 24.06
CA SER A 211 19.99 -3.17 23.87
C SER A 211 21.38 -2.52 23.75
N ILE A 212 21.41 -1.26 23.30
CA ILE A 212 22.60 -0.42 23.26
C ILE A 212 22.34 0.91 23.97
N ALA A 213 23.35 1.45 24.65
CA ALA A 213 23.20 2.64 25.50
C ALA A 213 23.13 3.96 24.73
N MET A 214 23.94 4.09 23.67
CA MET A 214 24.06 5.30 22.84
C MET A 214 24.10 4.93 21.36
N GLU A 215 23.89 5.93 20.49
CA GLU A 215 24.00 5.77 19.04
C GLU A 215 25.41 5.20 18.72
N PRO A 216 25.50 4.05 18.03
CA PRO A 216 26.80 3.51 17.64
C PRO A 216 27.48 4.49 16.68
N ALA A 217 28.81 4.57 16.72
CA ALA A 217 29.51 5.26 15.64
C ALA A 217 29.26 4.51 14.34
N TRP A 218 29.07 5.22 13.24
CA TRP A 218 28.75 4.62 11.95
C TRP A 218 29.46 5.38 10.83
N ASP A 219 29.73 4.67 9.74
CA ASP A 219 30.38 5.24 8.54
C ASP A 219 29.34 5.96 7.66
N THR A 220 28.93 5.34 6.56
CA THR A 220 28.05 5.98 5.56
C THR A 220 26.63 5.45 5.63
N ARG A 221 26.46 4.15 5.90
CA ARG A 221 25.16 3.49 5.94
C ARG A 221 25.26 2.18 6.72
N MET A 222 24.23 1.87 7.47
CA MET A 222 24.05 0.60 8.17
C MET A 222 22.63 0.06 7.99
N HIS A 223 22.40 -1.16 8.47
CA HIS A 223 21.13 -1.85 8.36
C HIS A 223 20.68 -2.33 9.74
N LEU A 224 19.37 -2.36 9.96
CA LEU A 224 18.78 -2.76 11.22
C LEU A 224 17.89 -3.99 11.04
N ARG A 225 18.01 -4.93 11.97
CA ARG A 225 17.09 -6.07 12.08
C ARG A 225 16.62 -6.21 13.52
N TYR A 226 15.32 -6.30 13.71
CA TYR A 226 14.69 -6.61 14.98
C TYR A 226 14.07 -7.99 14.91
N TYR A 227 14.29 -8.79 15.95
CA TYR A 227 13.71 -10.13 16.11
C TYR A 227 13.44 -10.39 17.61
N GLY A 228 12.70 -11.44 17.94
CA GLY A 228 12.30 -11.75 19.30
C GLY A 228 10.84 -12.17 19.35
N ASP A 229 10.35 -12.44 20.57
CA ASP A 229 8.99 -12.94 20.82
C ASP A 229 8.10 -11.92 21.58
N SER A 230 8.68 -10.81 22.03
CA SER A 230 8.00 -9.77 22.83
C SER A 230 8.05 -8.41 22.16
N ALA A 231 6.96 -7.65 22.29
CA ALA A 231 6.85 -6.31 21.71
C ALA A 231 7.95 -5.40 22.26
N MET A 232 8.64 -4.71 21.35
CA MET A 232 9.82 -3.93 21.71
C MET A 232 9.76 -2.50 21.20
N ARG A 233 10.45 -1.60 21.89
CA ARG A 233 10.68 -0.22 21.45
C ARG A 233 12.11 -0.10 20.94
N GLY A 234 12.28 0.48 19.74
CA GLY A 234 13.60 0.80 19.22
C GLY A 234 14.37 1.75 20.13
N GLY A 235 15.68 1.79 19.98
CA GLY A 235 16.59 2.55 20.82
C GLY A 235 17.51 3.49 20.05
N PRO A 236 18.69 3.80 20.63
CA PRO A 236 19.72 4.63 20.01
C PRO A 236 20.30 4.06 18.70
N GLU A 237 20.14 2.77 18.44
CA GLU A 237 20.56 2.13 17.18
C GLU A 237 19.76 2.63 15.96
N MET A 238 18.58 3.19 16.17
CA MET A 238 17.79 3.84 15.12
C MET A 238 18.34 5.23 14.78
N ILE A 239 19.51 5.31 14.15
CA ILE A 239 20.19 6.59 13.87
C ILE A 239 19.24 7.63 13.24
N ARG A 240 19.24 8.85 13.80
CA ARG A 240 18.35 9.95 13.37
C ARG A 240 18.73 10.58 12.04
N ASN A 241 19.98 10.45 11.63
CA ASN A 241 20.46 10.96 10.35
C ASN A 241 19.68 10.28 9.21
N SER A 242 19.11 11.08 8.32
CA SER A 242 18.22 10.59 7.26
C SER A 242 18.90 9.69 6.23
N SER A 243 20.23 9.68 6.13
CA SER A 243 20.97 8.81 5.20
C SER A 243 21.49 7.52 5.83
N ALA A 244 21.42 7.37 7.16
CA ALA A 244 22.14 6.33 7.89
C ALA A 244 21.54 4.94 7.72
N ILE A 245 20.21 4.81 7.77
CA ILE A 245 19.53 3.51 7.73
C ILE A 245 19.24 3.13 6.28
N GLY A 246 19.91 2.08 5.80
CA GLY A 246 19.66 1.49 4.48
C GLY A 246 18.45 0.55 4.51
N HIS A 247 18.59 -0.56 5.25
CA HIS A 247 17.53 -1.55 5.39
C HIS A 247 16.98 -1.53 6.81
N LEU A 248 15.66 -1.70 6.94
CA LEU A 248 15.00 -1.98 8.20
C LEU A 248 14.18 -3.26 8.04
N VAL A 249 14.55 -4.28 8.81
CA VAL A 249 13.86 -5.57 8.86
C VAL A 249 13.23 -5.73 10.24
N ASN A 250 11.91 -5.86 10.29
CA ASN A 250 11.19 -6.21 11.51
C ASN A 250 10.68 -7.64 11.41
N ASP A 251 11.41 -8.59 11.99
CA ASP A 251 11.00 -9.99 12.09
C ASP A 251 10.21 -10.29 13.37
N ASP A 252 10.22 -9.38 14.36
CA ASP A 252 9.44 -9.50 15.60
C ASP A 252 7.95 -9.35 15.31
N VAL A 253 7.21 -10.42 15.59
CA VAL A 253 5.77 -10.50 15.34
C VAL A 253 4.93 -9.81 16.42
N ALA A 254 5.47 -9.60 17.62
CA ALA A 254 4.79 -8.83 18.66
C ALA A 254 4.83 -7.32 18.37
N GLY A 255 5.84 -6.88 17.61
CA GLY A 255 5.89 -5.61 16.90
C GLY A 255 6.83 -4.57 17.49
N LEU A 256 7.25 -3.64 16.63
CA LEU A 256 8.31 -2.67 16.88
C LEU A 256 7.78 -1.25 17.00
N SER A 257 7.90 -0.64 18.17
CA SER A 257 7.56 0.77 18.38
C SER A 257 8.74 1.69 18.09
N LEU A 258 8.52 2.72 17.27
CA LEU A 258 9.52 3.73 16.99
C LEU A 258 9.76 4.62 18.23
N PRO A 259 11.03 4.89 18.57
CA PRO A 259 11.37 5.81 19.65
C PRO A 259 11.25 7.28 19.23
N TYR A 260 11.35 7.57 17.92
CA TYR A 260 11.28 8.86 17.25
C TYR A 260 11.18 8.66 15.72
N SER A 261 11.02 9.72 14.94
CA SER A 261 10.95 9.63 13.46
C SER A 261 12.27 9.19 12.84
N ILE A 262 12.22 8.33 11.83
CA ILE A 262 13.40 7.76 11.15
C ILE A 262 13.21 7.75 9.63
N THR A 263 14.30 7.58 8.88
CA THR A 263 14.27 7.43 7.41
C THR A 263 14.95 6.13 6.99
N VAL A 264 14.25 5.32 6.20
CA VAL A 264 14.76 4.08 5.59
C VAL A 264 14.98 4.33 4.10
N ASN A 265 16.20 4.05 3.62
CA ASN A 265 16.64 4.51 2.30
C ASN A 265 16.58 3.44 1.20
N ASP A 266 16.55 2.16 1.55
CA ASP A 266 16.66 1.08 0.55
C ASP A 266 15.51 0.07 0.66
N SER A 267 15.44 -0.69 1.76
CA SER A 267 14.39 -1.71 1.89
C SER A 267 13.75 -1.70 3.27
N LEU A 268 12.43 -1.82 3.28
CA LEU A 268 11.61 -1.95 4.47
C LEU A 268 10.91 -3.30 4.41
N ILE A 269 11.26 -4.23 5.30
CA ILE A 269 10.73 -5.61 5.32
C ILE A 269 10.05 -5.84 6.66
N LEU A 270 8.75 -6.15 6.65
CA LEU A 270 7.97 -6.37 7.86
C LEU A 270 7.39 -7.77 7.87
N ARG A 271 7.75 -8.58 8.86
CA ARG A 271 6.95 -9.72 9.29
C ARG A 271 5.95 -9.32 10.35
N GLY A 272 6.31 -8.39 11.25
CA GLY A 272 5.39 -7.80 12.22
C GLY A 272 5.17 -6.30 12.12
N HIS A 273 4.24 -5.79 12.93
CA HIS A 273 3.84 -4.38 12.90
C HIS A 273 4.97 -3.43 13.27
N ILE A 274 4.95 -2.23 12.68
CA ILE A 274 5.71 -1.08 13.18
C ILE A 274 4.72 -0.06 13.72
N PHE A 275 4.91 0.36 14.97
CA PHE A 275 4.10 1.40 15.62
C PHE A 275 4.86 2.72 15.61
N THR A 276 4.30 3.72 14.94
CA THR A 276 4.91 5.06 14.86
C THR A 276 4.34 6.01 15.93
N GLU A 277 3.37 5.53 16.70
CA GLU A 277 2.70 6.27 17.78
C GLU A 277 2.67 5.38 19.02
N PRO A 278 3.76 5.38 19.83
CA PRO A 278 3.87 4.49 20.98
C PRO A 278 2.91 4.87 22.13
N ASP A 279 2.40 6.11 22.12
CA ASP A 279 1.43 6.61 23.08
C ASP A 279 0.54 7.67 22.39
N THR A 280 -0.50 8.14 23.09
CA THR A 280 -1.46 9.12 22.55
C THR A 280 -0.86 10.53 22.36
N GLY A 281 0.27 10.83 23.00
CA GLY A 281 0.92 12.15 22.99
C GLY A 281 2.05 12.29 21.97
N LYS A 282 2.55 11.18 21.41
CA LYS A 282 3.70 11.18 20.49
C LYS A 282 3.34 10.60 19.14
N ARG A 283 3.63 11.37 18.09
CA ARG A 283 3.47 10.95 16.70
C ARG A 283 4.80 11.05 15.98
N TYR A 284 5.33 9.91 15.59
CA TYR A 284 6.54 9.81 14.80
C TYR A 284 6.20 9.40 13.37
N GLU A 285 7.18 9.56 12.49
CA GLU A 285 7.05 9.25 11.08
C GLU A 285 8.08 8.20 10.68
N LEU A 286 7.61 7.17 9.98
CA LEU A 286 8.47 6.28 9.22
C LEU A 286 8.60 6.83 7.80
N ARG A 287 9.71 7.50 7.52
CA ARG A 287 10.02 8.02 6.17
C ARG A 287 10.67 6.93 5.34
N TYR A 288 10.20 6.75 4.12
CA TYR A 288 10.71 5.75 3.19
C TYR A 288 11.10 6.41 1.87
N ALA A 289 12.40 6.41 1.60
CA ALA A 289 13.03 7.10 0.48
C ALA A 289 13.34 6.17 -0.71
N SER A 290 13.02 4.89 -0.61
CA SER A 290 13.23 3.93 -1.70
C SER A 290 12.19 4.07 -2.79
N VAL A 291 12.61 3.83 -4.03
CA VAL A 291 11.72 3.67 -5.19
C VAL A 291 10.99 2.32 -5.16
N ASN A 292 11.53 1.34 -4.45
CA ASN A 292 10.92 0.02 -4.29
C ASN A 292 9.80 0.07 -3.27
N ASP A 293 8.87 -0.88 -3.33
CA ASP A 293 7.80 -0.98 -2.35
C ASP A 293 8.28 -1.71 -1.07
N PRO A 294 7.73 -1.38 0.11
CA PRO A 294 7.98 -2.19 1.30
C PRO A 294 7.49 -3.61 1.08
N ASP A 295 8.19 -4.56 1.68
CA ASP A 295 7.87 -5.98 1.62
C ASP A 295 7.16 -6.40 2.91
N PHE A 296 5.83 -6.43 2.85
CA PHE A 296 4.97 -6.94 3.92
C PHE A 296 4.90 -8.47 3.80
N LYS A 297 5.69 -9.17 4.61
CA LYS A 297 5.75 -10.63 4.66
C LYS A 297 4.48 -11.19 5.28
N GLY A 298 3.54 -11.56 4.42
CA GLY A 298 2.25 -12.13 4.80
C GLY A 298 1.11 -11.15 4.51
N MET A 299 0.03 -11.26 5.29
CA MET A 299 -1.16 -10.42 5.10
C MET A 299 -1.45 -9.53 6.29
N TRP A 300 -0.77 -9.74 7.41
CA TRP A 300 -1.07 -9.05 8.64
C TRP A 300 -0.21 -7.83 9.00
N PRO A 301 1.10 -7.76 8.65
CA PRO A 301 1.91 -6.65 9.11
C PRO A 301 1.46 -5.34 8.45
N GLU A 302 1.46 -4.28 9.25
CA GLU A 302 1.22 -2.92 8.81
C GLU A 302 2.03 -1.92 9.64
N VAL A 303 2.30 -0.75 9.04
CA VAL A 303 2.78 0.43 9.74
C VAL A 303 1.58 1.12 10.38
N ASN A 304 1.37 0.88 11.67
CA ASN A 304 0.33 1.50 12.47
C ASN A 304 0.76 2.95 12.82
N GLY A 305 0.04 3.92 12.27
CA GLY A 305 0.33 5.35 12.35
C GLY A 305 0.87 5.89 11.02
N THR A 306 1.89 6.75 11.05
CA THR A 306 2.30 7.58 9.91
C THR A 306 3.46 6.99 9.13
N MET A 307 3.21 6.67 7.86
CA MET A 307 4.25 6.37 6.87
C MET A 307 4.32 7.50 5.84
N VAL A 308 5.54 7.91 5.49
CA VAL A 308 5.79 8.98 4.53
C VAL A 308 6.63 8.47 3.37
N ARG A 309 6.16 8.62 2.14
CA ARG A 309 7.01 8.48 0.95
C ARG A 309 7.69 9.81 0.69
N THR A 310 9.02 9.79 0.62
CA THR A 310 9.84 10.96 0.26
C THR A 310 10.42 10.87 -1.14
N THR A 311 10.24 9.73 -1.80
CA THR A 311 10.56 9.51 -3.21
C THR A 311 9.26 9.10 -3.89
N LEU A 312 8.78 9.97 -4.79
CA LEU A 312 7.53 9.77 -5.53
C LEU A 312 7.85 9.44 -6.99
N VAL A 313 7.29 8.35 -7.49
CA VAL A 313 7.49 7.89 -8.86
C VAL A 313 6.17 8.01 -9.61
N GLU A 314 6.15 8.86 -10.64
CA GLU A 314 5.00 9.09 -11.50
C GLU A 314 4.67 7.83 -12.32
N GLY A 315 3.38 7.58 -12.57
CA GLY A 315 2.88 6.38 -13.25
C GLY A 315 2.93 5.08 -12.44
N LYS A 316 3.67 5.05 -11.32
CA LYS A 316 3.80 3.87 -10.45
C LYS A 316 2.86 3.93 -9.25
N THR A 317 2.14 2.84 -9.00
CA THR A 317 1.46 2.61 -7.72
C THR A 317 2.49 2.30 -6.64
N MET A 318 2.56 3.11 -5.60
CA MET A 318 3.49 2.97 -4.48
C MET A 318 2.76 2.52 -3.22
N VAL A 319 3.21 1.42 -2.63
CA VAL A 319 2.63 0.83 -1.42
C VAL A 319 2.97 1.70 -0.20
N MET A 320 2.03 1.80 0.74
CA MET A 320 2.14 2.60 1.95
C MET A 320 2.07 1.69 3.19
N ASN A 321 1.18 1.99 4.14
CA ASN A 321 1.15 1.40 5.47
C ASN A 321 0.93 -0.11 5.51
N ASN A 322 0.30 -0.69 4.48
CA ASN A 322 0.12 -2.12 4.31
C ASN A 322 0.11 -2.42 2.81
N ARG A 323 0.11 -3.70 2.45
CA ARG A 323 0.18 -4.18 1.06
C ARG A 323 -0.95 -3.70 0.13
N PHE A 324 -2.05 -3.15 0.66
CA PHE A 324 -3.22 -2.72 -0.12
C PHE A 324 -3.38 -1.20 -0.15
N THR A 325 -2.96 -0.51 0.91
CA THR A 325 -2.94 0.95 0.94
C THR A 325 -1.82 1.47 0.05
N SER A 326 -2.14 2.35 -0.89
CA SER A 326 -1.19 2.83 -1.89
C SER A 326 -1.50 4.24 -2.37
N ILE A 327 -0.54 4.84 -3.07
CA ILE A 327 -0.69 6.11 -3.76
C ILE A 327 -0.18 5.99 -5.19
N LYS A 328 -0.78 6.74 -6.11
CA LYS A 328 -0.30 6.86 -7.49
C LYS A 328 -0.58 8.25 -8.03
N PHE A 329 0.48 8.95 -8.43
CA PHE A 329 0.39 10.11 -9.30
C PHE A 329 0.55 9.64 -10.75
N ASP A 330 -0.41 9.95 -11.62
CA ASP A 330 -0.35 9.46 -13.01
C ASP A 330 0.80 10.11 -13.80
N ASP A 331 1.03 11.41 -13.58
CA ASP A 331 2.09 12.19 -14.22
C ASP A 331 2.55 13.36 -13.33
N ALA A 332 3.57 14.10 -13.80
CA ALA A 332 4.10 15.28 -13.11
C ALA A 332 3.07 16.41 -12.93
N ALA A 333 2.12 16.56 -13.86
CA ALA A 333 1.09 17.60 -13.77
C ALA A 333 0.08 17.27 -12.66
N GLY A 334 -0.34 16.00 -12.56
CA GLY A 334 -1.15 15.48 -11.46
C GLY A 334 -0.43 15.54 -10.12
N ARG A 335 0.90 15.33 -10.09
CA ARG A 335 1.69 15.47 -8.86
C ARG A 335 1.78 16.91 -8.35
N GLY A 336 1.83 17.90 -9.25
CA GLY A 336 1.94 19.30 -8.87
C GLY A 336 3.19 19.55 -8.01
N ALA A 337 3.04 20.33 -6.92
CA ALA A 337 4.14 20.67 -6.01
C ALA A 337 4.48 19.57 -4.98
N VAL A 338 3.81 18.41 -5.01
CA VAL A 338 3.97 17.37 -4.00
C VAL A 338 5.32 16.67 -4.14
N VAL A 339 6.11 16.69 -3.07
CA VAL A 339 7.41 16.02 -2.96
C VAL A 339 7.37 14.89 -1.92
N GLN A 340 6.51 15.02 -0.90
CA GLN A 340 6.29 13.97 0.09
C GLN A 340 4.80 13.70 0.23
N TYR A 341 4.44 12.45 0.47
CA TYR A 341 3.06 12.07 0.77
C TYR A 341 3.01 11.18 2.01
N ALA A 342 2.24 11.60 2.99
CA ALA A 342 2.06 10.91 4.25
C ALA A 342 0.67 10.28 4.32
N ILE A 343 0.62 9.02 4.78
CA ILE A 343 -0.61 8.38 5.21
C ILE A 343 -0.45 7.96 6.66
N ARG A 344 -1.31 8.53 7.50
CA ARG A 344 -1.54 8.06 8.85
C ARG A 344 -2.71 7.08 8.81
N SER A 345 -2.43 5.80 9.04
CA SER A 345 -3.43 4.74 9.10
C SER A 345 -3.43 4.12 10.49
N LYS A 346 -4.54 4.31 11.22
CA LYS A 346 -4.71 3.78 12.57
C LYS A 346 -5.78 2.70 12.53
N PRO A 347 -5.39 1.42 12.54
CA PRO A 347 -6.36 0.35 12.59
C PRO A 347 -7.10 0.35 13.92
N LYS A 348 -8.31 -0.20 13.93
CA LYS A 348 -9.18 -0.30 15.11
C LYS A 348 -9.37 1.02 15.85
N THR A 349 -9.39 2.12 15.10
CA THR A 349 -9.54 3.47 15.61
C THR A 349 -10.74 4.10 14.95
N VAL A 350 -11.73 4.47 15.75
CA VAL A 350 -12.96 5.11 15.28
C VAL A 350 -12.61 6.47 14.66
N PRO A 351 -13.08 6.78 13.43
CA PRO A 351 -12.90 8.09 12.84
C PRO A 351 -13.63 9.18 13.62
N GLU A 352 -13.00 10.34 13.81
CA GLU A 352 -13.65 11.52 14.42
C GLU A 352 -14.27 12.42 13.35
N PRO A 353 -15.40 13.11 13.60
CA PRO A 353 -16.12 13.19 14.87
C PRO A 353 -17.05 11.99 15.10
N LEU A 354 -17.19 11.55 16.37
CA LEU A 354 -18.11 10.47 16.78
C LEU A 354 -19.59 10.69 16.41
N THR A 355 -19.99 11.90 16.01
CA THR A 355 -21.36 12.22 15.59
C THR A 355 -21.71 11.70 14.19
N ASP A 356 -20.74 11.22 13.40
CA ASP A 356 -20.95 10.76 12.01
C ASP A 356 -20.23 9.42 11.70
N ILE A 357 -20.26 8.51 12.67
CA ILE A 357 -19.53 7.23 12.61
C ILE A 357 -20.42 6.01 12.34
N THR A 358 -21.74 6.16 12.34
CA THR A 358 -22.72 5.05 12.35
C THR A 358 -22.49 4.02 11.25
N TYR A 359 -21.95 4.46 10.11
CA TYR A 359 -21.67 3.60 8.95
C TYR A 359 -20.23 3.74 8.47
N LYS A 360 -19.28 3.86 9.40
CA LYS A 360 -17.85 3.92 9.12
C LYS A 360 -17.15 2.69 9.70
N VAL A 361 -16.12 2.20 9.03
CA VAL A 361 -15.26 1.14 9.59
C VAL A 361 -14.40 1.73 10.71
N ASP A 362 -13.95 0.89 11.64
CA ASP A 362 -13.01 1.26 12.71
C ASP A 362 -11.59 1.44 12.18
N ARG A 363 -11.38 2.32 11.21
CA ARG A 363 -10.05 2.70 10.71
C ARG A 363 -10.01 4.19 10.46
N TYR A 364 -9.13 4.88 11.18
CA TYR A 364 -8.87 6.29 10.95
C TYR A 364 -7.77 6.45 9.91
N LEU A 365 -8.04 7.27 8.89
CA LEU A 365 -7.10 7.65 7.86
C LEU A 365 -6.89 9.17 7.89
N GLN A 366 -5.63 9.60 7.80
CA GLN A 366 -5.31 10.99 7.53
C GLN A 366 -4.28 11.04 6.40
N LEU A 367 -4.60 11.83 5.39
CA LEU A 367 -3.81 11.96 4.17
C LEU A 367 -3.19 13.35 4.13
N GLU A 368 -1.90 13.44 3.83
CA GLU A 368 -1.20 14.72 3.80
C GLU A 368 -0.18 14.78 2.66
N ALA A 369 -0.41 15.71 1.74
CA ALA A 369 0.53 16.05 0.67
C ALA A 369 1.42 17.22 1.12
N ARG A 370 2.74 17.09 0.98
CA ARG A 370 3.71 18.10 1.41
C ARG A 370 4.67 18.48 0.29
N ASP A 371 5.08 19.74 0.30
CA ASP A 371 6.06 20.29 -0.63
C ASP A 371 7.51 20.01 -0.17
N ALA A 372 8.49 20.64 -0.83
CA ALA A 372 9.91 20.50 -0.51
C ALA A 372 10.29 21.07 0.88
N ASN A 373 9.52 22.03 1.40
CA ASN A 373 9.71 22.62 2.73
C ASN A 373 9.04 21.78 3.82
N GLY A 374 8.23 20.81 3.44
CA GLY A 374 7.40 20.02 4.35
C GLY A 374 6.06 20.67 4.67
N ASP A 375 5.72 21.77 4.00
CA ASP A 375 4.45 22.47 4.17
C ASP A 375 3.35 21.75 3.40
N ARG A 376 2.11 21.84 3.92
CA ARG A 376 0.95 21.23 3.27
C ARG A 376 0.72 21.88 1.90
N VAL A 377 0.66 21.05 0.86
CA VAL A 377 0.28 21.48 -0.48
C VAL A 377 -1.22 21.79 -0.51
N ALA A 378 -1.58 22.91 -1.13
CA ALA A 378 -2.96 23.35 -1.23
C ALA A 378 -3.85 22.31 -1.94
N ASP A 379 -5.05 22.09 -1.41
CA ASP A 379 -6.06 21.23 -2.04
C ASP A 379 -6.34 21.70 -3.49
N SER A 380 -6.79 20.81 -4.37
CA SER A 380 -7.03 20.97 -5.82
C SER A 380 -5.80 21.15 -6.72
N THR A 381 -4.61 21.46 -6.16
CA THR A 381 -3.37 21.68 -6.94
C THR A 381 -2.60 20.41 -7.29
N TYR A 382 -3.08 19.26 -6.81
CA TYR A 382 -2.58 17.93 -7.13
C TYR A 382 -3.76 16.97 -7.28
N MET A 383 -3.51 15.83 -7.91
CA MET A 383 -4.46 14.76 -8.14
C MET A 383 -3.74 13.42 -8.06
N LEU A 384 -4.28 12.50 -7.26
CA LEU A 384 -3.77 11.15 -7.17
C LEU A 384 -4.88 10.11 -7.05
N THR A 385 -4.49 8.86 -7.31
CA THR A 385 -5.28 7.68 -6.94
C THR A 385 -4.79 7.16 -5.60
N ILE A 386 -5.70 6.89 -4.67
CA ILE A 386 -5.44 6.30 -3.36
C ILE A 386 -5.97 4.87 -3.33
N GLY A 387 -5.14 3.90 -3.01
CA GLY A 387 -5.59 2.60 -2.52
C GLY A 387 -5.88 2.68 -1.02
N TYR A 388 -7.04 2.19 -0.60
CA TYR A 388 -7.45 2.13 0.80
C TYR A 388 -7.97 0.74 1.14
N ALA A 389 -7.77 0.32 2.39
CA ALA A 389 -8.08 -1.03 2.83
C ALA A 389 -8.43 -1.08 4.31
N TRP A 390 -9.18 -2.11 4.71
CA TRP A 390 -9.55 -2.38 6.10
C TRP A 390 -9.70 -3.89 6.34
N ARG A 391 -9.58 -4.29 7.60
CA ARG A 391 -9.78 -5.65 8.08
C ARG A 391 -11.27 -5.95 8.16
N ASN A 392 -11.71 -6.93 7.40
CA ASN A 392 -13.10 -7.35 7.37
C ASN A 392 -13.35 -8.67 8.12
N LYS A 393 -12.31 -9.48 8.28
CA LYS A 393 -12.39 -10.76 8.96
C LYS A 393 -11.11 -11.01 9.73
N GLU A 394 -11.21 -11.73 10.84
CA GLU A 394 -10.03 -12.26 11.53
C GLU A 394 -9.41 -13.42 10.74
N ILE A 395 -8.11 -13.62 10.96
CA ILE A 395 -7.41 -14.81 10.49
C ILE A 395 -7.27 -15.78 11.66
N ASP A 396 -8.04 -16.87 11.62
CA ASP A 396 -8.04 -17.90 12.67
C ASP A 396 -6.62 -18.38 12.99
N GLY A 397 -6.24 -18.34 14.27
CA GLY A 397 -4.94 -18.83 14.76
C GLY A 397 -3.74 -17.92 14.54
N LEU A 398 -3.90 -16.77 13.87
CA LEU A 398 -2.86 -15.75 13.71
C LEU A 398 -3.25 -14.41 14.36
N GLU A 399 -4.54 -14.09 14.38
CA GLU A 399 -5.05 -12.83 14.90
C GLU A 399 -6.15 -13.09 15.95
N THR A 400 -6.37 -12.11 16.83
CA THR A 400 -7.53 -12.12 17.73
C THR A 400 -8.72 -11.44 17.03
N PRO A 401 -9.98 -11.74 17.42
CA PRO A 401 -11.17 -11.09 16.85
C PRO A 401 -11.15 -9.56 16.94
N GLN A 402 -10.31 -9.01 17.82
CA GLN A 402 -10.15 -7.59 18.05
C GLN A 402 -9.60 -6.83 16.84
N VAL A 403 -9.11 -7.51 15.78
CA VAL A 403 -8.59 -6.87 14.56
C VAL A 403 -9.66 -6.50 13.53
N VAL A 404 -10.89 -7.01 13.64
CA VAL A 404 -11.94 -6.85 12.60
C VAL A 404 -12.55 -5.45 12.62
N GLU A 405 -12.20 -4.60 11.65
CA GLU A 405 -12.61 -3.19 11.59
C GLU A 405 -14.03 -2.96 11.05
N THR A 406 -14.65 -4.00 10.47
CA THR A 406 -16.03 -3.90 9.98
C THR A 406 -17.01 -3.96 11.14
N ILE A 407 -17.76 -2.89 11.35
CA ILE A 407 -18.75 -2.78 12.41
C ILE A 407 -20.04 -3.52 12.04
N PRO A 408 -20.88 -3.93 13.02
CA PRO A 408 -22.11 -4.70 12.76
C PRO A 408 -23.06 -4.07 11.73
N GLN A 409 -23.13 -2.75 11.67
CA GLN A 409 -24.00 -1.99 10.75
C GLN A 409 -23.58 -2.10 9.29
N LEU A 410 -22.32 -2.48 9.02
CA LEU A 410 -21.76 -2.57 7.66
C LEU A 410 -21.71 -4.00 7.12
N VAL A 411 -22.07 -4.99 7.94
CA VAL A 411 -22.05 -6.40 7.54
C VAL A 411 -23.03 -6.62 6.38
N GLY A 412 -22.53 -7.19 5.28
CA GLY A 412 -23.27 -7.39 4.03
C GLY A 412 -23.31 -6.17 3.10
N GLN A 413 -22.72 -5.04 3.50
CA GLN A 413 -22.66 -3.79 2.73
C GLN A 413 -21.21 -3.41 2.37
N GLU A 414 -20.25 -4.32 2.55
CA GLU A 414 -18.82 -4.07 2.41
C GLU A 414 -18.41 -3.68 0.98
N THR A 415 -19.13 -4.20 -0.02
CA THR A 415 -18.91 -3.90 -1.44
C THR A 415 -19.45 -2.53 -1.85
N GLN A 416 -20.06 -1.79 -0.94
CA GLN A 416 -20.60 -0.45 -1.19
C GLN A 416 -19.76 0.65 -0.53
N LEU A 417 -18.75 0.28 0.27
CA LEU A 417 -17.98 1.24 1.04
C LEU A 417 -17.05 2.08 0.15
N VAL A 418 -17.02 3.37 0.42
CA VAL A 418 -16.24 4.35 -0.32
C VAL A 418 -15.30 5.11 0.60
N LEU A 419 -14.28 5.71 0.01
CA LEU A 419 -13.45 6.70 0.69
C LEU A 419 -14.28 7.96 0.95
N MET A 420 -14.27 8.43 2.19
CA MET A 420 -14.96 9.64 2.61
C MET A 420 -13.99 10.62 3.24
N ARG A 421 -14.22 11.92 3.01
CA ARG A 421 -13.44 13.00 3.61
C ARG A 421 -14.32 13.80 4.57
N TYR A 422 -13.76 14.13 5.73
CA TYR A 422 -14.39 15.06 6.65
C TYR A 422 -14.23 16.50 6.15
N ASN A 423 -15.33 17.23 6.01
CA ASN A 423 -15.33 18.62 5.54
C ASN A 423 -15.47 19.66 6.67
N GLY A 424 -15.42 19.23 7.93
CA GLY A 424 -15.67 20.07 9.11
C GLY A 424 -17.08 19.94 9.70
N LEU A 425 -18.01 19.29 8.98
CA LEU A 425 -19.37 19.02 9.45
C LEU A 425 -19.68 17.52 9.42
N SER A 426 -19.37 16.85 8.31
CA SER A 426 -19.62 15.43 8.10
C SER A 426 -18.62 14.81 7.13
N TYR A 427 -18.52 13.49 7.18
CA TYR A 427 -17.85 12.66 6.19
C TYR A 427 -18.72 12.53 4.95
N ASN A 428 -18.17 12.98 3.82
CA ASN A 428 -18.83 12.88 2.52
C ASN A 428 -17.95 12.05 1.57
N PRO A 429 -18.55 11.29 0.62
CA PRO A 429 -17.78 10.61 -0.41
C PRO A 429 -16.77 11.56 -1.07
N TYR A 430 -15.53 11.11 -1.25
CA TYR A 430 -14.46 11.94 -1.80
C TYR A 430 -13.60 11.19 -2.80
N GLY A 431 -13.42 11.79 -3.97
CA GLY A 431 -12.85 11.12 -5.13
C GLY A 431 -13.80 10.06 -5.70
N PHE A 432 -13.33 9.37 -6.74
CA PHE A 432 -14.08 8.32 -7.43
C PHE A 432 -13.66 6.95 -6.92
N SER A 433 -14.33 6.50 -5.86
CA SER A 433 -14.14 5.16 -5.30
C SER A 433 -14.68 4.09 -6.24
N GLN A 434 -13.84 3.10 -6.57
CA GLN A 434 -14.26 1.86 -7.22
C GLN A 434 -15.00 0.97 -6.20
N LEU A 435 -15.74 -0.03 -6.68
CA LEU A 435 -16.32 -1.04 -5.79
C LEU A 435 -15.21 -1.83 -5.08
N PRO A 436 -15.27 -1.96 -3.75
CA PRO A 436 -14.36 -2.83 -3.01
C PRO A 436 -14.41 -4.28 -3.47
N THR A 437 -13.31 -4.99 -3.22
CA THR A 437 -13.21 -6.43 -3.49
C THR A 437 -14.36 -7.22 -2.85
N THR A 438 -14.95 -8.15 -3.60
CA THR A 438 -16.00 -9.07 -3.10
C THR A 438 -15.40 -10.20 -2.28
N ALA A 439 -16.18 -10.83 -1.40
CA ALA A 439 -15.71 -12.05 -0.72
C ALA A 439 -15.64 -13.12 -1.80
N THR A 440 -14.43 -13.48 -2.22
CA THR A 440 -14.25 -14.74 -2.91
C THR A 440 -13.91 -15.80 -1.89
N SER A 441 -14.10 -17.07 -2.24
CA SER A 441 -14.05 -18.26 -1.40
C SER A 441 -12.68 -18.56 -0.76
N ASN A 442 -11.80 -17.56 -0.60
CA ASN A 442 -10.47 -17.71 -0.06
C ASN A 442 -10.42 -17.31 1.43
N PRO A 443 -10.13 -18.25 2.35
CA PRO A 443 -9.89 -17.93 3.76
C PRO A 443 -8.68 -17.00 4.00
N MET A 444 -7.86 -16.73 2.97
CA MET A 444 -6.74 -15.80 3.00
C MET A 444 -7.13 -14.32 2.79
N GLU A 445 -8.40 -13.94 2.57
CA GLU A 445 -8.81 -12.55 2.28
C GLU A 445 -9.37 -11.81 3.52
N ALA A 446 -8.59 -11.69 4.60
CA ALA A 446 -8.96 -10.92 5.80
C ALA A 446 -9.13 -9.40 5.55
N TRP A 447 -8.65 -8.91 4.42
CA TRP A 447 -8.74 -7.52 4.01
C TRP A 447 -9.79 -7.30 2.93
N ARG A 448 -10.46 -6.18 3.04
CA ARG A 448 -11.16 -5.52 1.95
C ARG A 448 -10.34 -4.33 1.51
N PHE A 449 -10.35 -4.06 0.21
CA PHE A 449 -9.67 -2.90 -0.33
C PHE A 449 -10.35 -2.39 -1.59
N SER A 450 -10.10 -1.14 -1.89
CA SER A 450 -10.52 -0.49 -3.13
C SER A 450 -9.54 0.65 -3.46
N THR A 451 -9.83 1.35 -4.55
CA THR A 451 -9.11 2.56 -4.95
C THR A 451 -10.07 3.71 -5.16
N ALA A 452 -9.63 4.93 -4.82
CA ALA A 452 -10.32 6.18 -5.12
C ALA A 452 -9.44 7.04 -6.02
N GLY A 453 -9.92 7.32 -7.25
CA GLY A 453 -9.29 8.26 -8.16
C GLY A 453 -9.68 9.71 -7.85
N MET A 454 -9.02 10.66 -8.51
CA MET A 454 -9.31 12.10 -8.36
C MET A 454 -9.31 12.61 -6.90
N VAL A 455 -8.46 12.05 -6.05
CA VAL A 455 -8.24 12.59 -4.71
C VAL A 455 -7.36 13.84 -4.85
N ARG A 456 -7.84 14.98 -4.35
CA ARG A 456 -7.15 16.28 -4.51
C ARG A 456 -7.01 17.07 -3.22
N ALA A 457 -7.17 16.42 -2.07
CA ALA A 457 -7.13 17.13 -0.79
C ALA A 457 -6.50 16.30 0.31
N SER A 458 -5.89 17.02 1.25
CA SER A 458 -5.39 16.45 2.50
C SER A 458 -6.47 16.57 3.60
N GLY A 459 -6.24 15.93 4.74
CA GLY A 459 -7.12 15.98 5.91
C GLY A 459 -7.54 14.60 6.39
N ASP A 460 -8.70 14.56 7.04
CA ASP A 460 -9.20 13.38 7.73
C ASP A 460 -10.17 12.60 6.85
N PHE A 461 -9.97 11.29 6.80
CA PHE A 461 -10.67 10.36 5.94
C PHE A 461 -11.18 9.15 6.73
N ALA A 462 -12.27 8.60 6.23
CA ALA A 462 -12.87 7.38 6.72
C ALA A 462 -13.25 6.49 5.53
N ILE A 463 -13.57 5.23 5.82
CA ILE A 463 -14.16 4.29 4.87
C ILE A 463 -15.54 3.94 5.40
N GLY A 464 -16.56 3.92 4.54
CA GLY A 464 -17.90 3.57 5.00
C GLY A 464 -18.97 3.73 3.94
N LEU A 465 -20.22 3.78 4.37
CA LEU A 465 -21.35 4.06 3.49
C LEU A 465 -21.61 5.55 3.38
N SER A 466 -21.93 5.98 2.16
CA SER A 466 -22.56 7.26 1.91
C SER A 466 -23.99 7.19 2.45
N THR A 467 -24.28 7.77 3.61
CA THR A 467 -25.67 7.97 4.07
C THR A 467 -26.33 9.18 3.41
N GLY A 468 -26.25 9.25 2.09
CA GLY A 468 -26.81 10.28 1.22
C GLY A 468 -26.91 9.76 -0.21
N PRO A 469 -27.92 10.19 -1.01
CA PRO A 469 -28.48 9.41 -2.10
C PRO A 469 -27.46 8.94 -3.12
N ILE A 470 -27.64 7.68 -3.49
CA ILE A 470 -27.22 7.09 -4.75
C ILE A 470 -27.66 8.05 -5.88
N TRP A 471 -26.84 8.24 -6.92
CA TRP A 471 -27.11 9.24 -7.98
C TRP A 471 -28.54 9.12 -8.49
N VAL A 472 -29.25 10.25 -8.52
CA VAL A 472 -30.66 10.32 -8.91
C VAL A 472 -30.73 10.98 -10.29
N LEU A 473 -31.30 10.28 -11.26
CA LEU A 473 -31.56 10.86 -12.58
C LEU A 473 -32.75 11.81 -12.50
N ASN A 474 -32.49 13.11 -12.29
CA ASN A 474 -33.51 14.14 -12.45
C ASN A 474 -33.47 14.67 -13.88
N THR A 475 -34.55 14.49 -14.63
CA THR A 475 -34.62 14.87 -16.06
C THR A 475 -35.88 15.68 -16.36
N ARG A 476 -35.81 16.46 -17.43
CA ARG A 476 -36.98 17.01 -18.13
C ARG A 476 -36.90 16.63 -19.61
N LEU A 477 -37.87 15.84 -20.05
CA LEU A 477 -37.98 15.27 -21.39
C LEU A 477 -39.40 15.51 -21.91
N LEU A 478 -39.56 15.97 -23.15
CA LEU A 478 -40.87 16.10 -23.79
C LEU A 478 -40.95 15.26 -25.06
N LEU A 479 -42.17 14.85 -25.41
CA LEU A 479 -42.51 14.11 -26.62
C LEU A 479 -43.42 14.98 -27.50
N GLU A 480 -43.12 15.15 -28.79
CA GLU A 480 -43.90 15.99 -29.71
C GLU A 480 -45.36 15.53 -29.81
N GLY A 481 -45.59 14.22 -29.89
CA GLY A 481 -46.90 13.63 -30.07
C GLY A 481 -47.98 14.07 -29.07
N PRO A 482 -47.80 13.75 -27.76
CA PRO A 482 -48.81 14.02 -26.73
C PRO A 482 -48.94 15.50 -26.35
N ILE A 483 -48.17 16.41 -26.97
CA ILE A 483 -48.29 17.85 -26.73
C ILE A 483 -49.59 18.38 -27.35
N ARG A 484 -50.37 19.10 -26.53
CA ARG A 484 -51.72 19.59 -26.89
C ARG A 484 -51.76 21.05 -27.34
N THR A 485 -50.75 21.84 -27.02
CA THR A 485 -50.65 23.26 -27.43
C THR A 485 -49.36 23.51 -28.17
N TYR A 486 -49.43 24.33 -29.22
CA TYR A 486 -48.30 24.78 -30.03
C TYR A 486 -48.38 26.30 -30.19
N GLY A 487 -47.25 27.00 -30.22
CA GLY A 487 -47.20 28.47 -30.44
C GLY A 487 -46.74 29.28 -29.22
N GLU A 488 -47.19 30.53 -29.11
CA GLU A 488 -46.71 31.53 -28.14
C GLU A 488 -47.33 31.41 -26.72
N ASP A 489 -48.49 30.75 -26.60
CA ASP A 489 -49.16 30.45 -25.32
C ASP A 489 -48.86 29.00 -24.84
N PHE A 490 -47.62 28.55 -25.06
CA PHE A 490 -47.22 27.18 -24.78
C PHE A 490 -47.07 26.89 -23.28
N THR A 491 -47.59 25.74 -22.83
CA THR A 491 -47.29 25.17 -21.52
C THR A 491 -46.67 23.78 -21.75
N PRO A 492 -45.48 23.46 -21.19
CA PRO A 492 -44.76 22.21 -21.41
C PRO A 492 -45.43 21.04 -20.66
N VAL A 493 -46.64 20.68 -21.08
CA VAL A 493 -47.42 19.57 -20.52
C VAL A 493 -47.86 18.64 -21.64
N MET A 494 -47.58 17.35 -21.46
CA MET A 494 -48.00 16.27 -22.33
C MET A 494 -49.32 15.68 -21.84
N ALA A 495 -50.14 15.17 -22.76
CA ALA A 495 -51.34 14.43 -22.40
C ALA A 495 -51.01 12.99 -21.97
N ALA A 496 -51.79 12.48 -21.03
CA ALA A 496 -51.67 11.14 -20.46
C ALA A 496 -52.89 10.27 -20.82
N ASP A 497 -53.41 10.39 -22.04
CA ASP A 497 -54.66 9.73 -22.44
C ASP A 497 -54.55 8.21 -22.39
N LEU A 498 -53.39 7.65 -22.74
CA LEU A 498 -53.10 6.22 -22.60
C LEU A 498 -53.22 5.75 -21.15
N ALA A 499 -52.73 6.52 -20.18
CA ALA A 499 -52.87 6.19 -18.76
C ALA A 499 -54.32 6.34 -18.30
N ALA A 500 -54.99 7.43 -18.68
CA ALA A 500 -56.40 7.67 -18.35
C ALA A 500 -57.33 6.58 -18.91
N ALA A 501 -57.00 6.02 -20.07
CA ALA A 501 -57.71 4.90 -20.69
C ALA A 501 -57.26 3.51 -20.18
N GLY A 502 -56.33 3.44 -19.22
CA GLY A 502 -55.81 2.17 -18.69
C GLY A 502 -55.07 1.32 -19.72
N ARG A 503 -54.49 1.96 -20.76
CA ARG A 503 -53.85 1.28 -21.90
C ARG A 503 -52.35 1.10 -21.74
N ILE A 504 -51.68 1.84 -20.86
CA ILE A 504 -50.25 1.65 -20.59
C ILE A 504 -50.05 0.35 -19.79
N PRO A 505 -49.26 -0.61 -20.29
CA PRO A 505 -48.96 -1.82 -19.55
C PRO A 505 -48.13 -1.53 -18.29
N THR A 506 -48.40 -2.24 -17.21
CA THR A 506 -47.62 -2.15 -15.96
C THR A 506 -46.21 -2.73 -16.10
N MET A 507 -45.93 -3.50 -17.15
CA MET A 507 -44.58 -3.96 -17.49
C MET A 507 -44.21 -3.42 -18.87
N ALA A 508 -43.00 -2.88 -19.02
CA ALA A 508 -42.53 -2.36 -20.29
C ALA A 508 -42.66 -3.43 -21.41
N PRO A 509 -43.36 -3.13 -22.52
CA PRO A 509 -43.67 -4.12 -23.55
C PRO A 509 -42.43 -4.73 -24.20
N ALA A 510 -42.57 -5.93 -24.76
CA ALA A 510 -41.50 -6.63 -25.46
C ALA A 510 -41.29 -6.08 -26.88
N VAL A 511 -40.98 -4.78 -26.98
CA VAL A 511 -40.72 -4.04 -28.23
C VAL A 511 -39.51 -3.12 -28.03
N TYR A 512 -38.82 -2.78 -29.12
CA TYR A 512 -37.76 -1.78 -29.07
C TYR A 512 -38.32 -0.40 -28.70
N PRO A 513 -37.62 0.44 -27.90
CA PRO A 513 -36.31 0.23 -27.27
C PRO A 513 -36.35 -0.52 -25.93
N TYR A 514 -37.53 -0.84 -25.42
CA TYR A 514 -37.68 -1.41 -24.06
C TYR A 514 -36.98 -2.76 -23.89
N THR A 515 -36.81 -3.52 -24.96
CA THR A 515 -36.05 -4.80 -24.96
C THR A 515 -34.56 -4.66 -24.73
N LEU A 516 -34.00 -3.44 -24.75
CA LEU A 516 -32.58 -3.19 -24.45
C LEU A 516 -32.27 -3.36 -22.95
N ASP A 517 -33.27 -3.20 -22.08
CA ASP A 517 -33.08 -3.36 -20.63
C ASP A 517 -33.11 -4.86 -20.26
N PRO A 518 -31.99 -5.43 -19.74
CA PRO A 518 -31.95 -6.82 -19.32
C PRO A 518 -32.90 -7.12 -18.13
N LYS A 519 -33.32 -6.10 -17.37
CA LYS A 519 -34.22 -6.20 -16.22
C LYS A 519 -35.69 -5.92 -16.55
N ARG A 520 -36.05 -5.80 -17.84
CA ARG A 520 -37.43 -5.51 -18.30
C ARG A 520 -38.52 -6.38 -17.66
N LEU A 521 -38.24 -7.67 -17.42
CA LEU A 521 -39.22 -8.60 -16.82
C LEU A 521 -39.41 -8.40 -15.31
N THR A 522 -38.45 -7.76 -14.65
CA THR A 522 -38.46 -7.48 -13.21
C THR A 522 -38.85 -6.04 -12.88
N ASP A 523 -38.73 -5.11 -13.83
CA ASP A 523 -39.11 -3.70 -13.67
C ASP A 523 -40.60 -3.50 -14.01
N THR A 524 -41.45 -3.98 -13.09
CA THR A 524 -42.90 -3.78 -13.15
C THR A 524 -43.29 -2.51 -12.39
N ALA A 525 -44.09 -1.65 -13.02
CA ALA A 525 -44.67 -0.47 -12.43
C ALA A 525 -45.66 -0.83 -11.32
N ILE A 526 -45.50 -0.20 -10.15
CA ILE A 526 -46.38 -0.44 -8.99
C ILE A 526 -47.80 0.08 -9.25
N VAL A 527 -47.92 1.19 -9.99
CA VAL A 527 -49.18 1.72 -10.54
C VAL A 527 -48.86 2.65 -11.72
N ILE A 528 -49.69 2.62 -12.76
CA ILE A 528 -49.68 3.67 -13.80
C ILE A 528 -50.63 4.78 -13.32
N GLY A 529 -50.05 5.89 -12.86
CA GLY A 529 -50.80 7.07 -12.43
C GLY A 529 -51.35 7.89 -13.59
N ASP A 530 -52.31 8.76 -13.31
CA ASP A 530 -52.93 9.71 -14.26
C ASP A 530 -51.96 10.75 -14.85
N SER A 531 -50.78 10.90 -14.24
CA SER A 531 -49.70 11.76 -14.70
C SER A 531 -48.65 11.04 -15.54
N ILE A 532 -48.79 9.73 -15.80
CA ILE A 532 -47.85 8.96 -16.63
C ILE A 532 -48.26 9.07 -18.11
N VAL A 533 -47.31 9.44 -18.95
CA VAL A 533 -47.50 9.55 -20.40
C VAL A 533 -47.14 8.22 -21.07
N ASP A 534 -45.96 7.69 -20.78
CA ASP A 534 -45.47 6.45 -21.40
C ASP A 534 -44.20 5.90 -20.73
N TRP A 535 -43.69 4.77 -21.25
CA TRP A 535 -42.38 4.21 -20.95
C TRP A 535 -41.27 4.86 -21.79
N VAL A 536 -40.10 5.10 -21.20
CA VAL A 536 -38.87 5.58 -21.85
C VAL A 536 -37.68 4.68 -21.48
N THR A 537 -36.74 4.50 -22.39
CA THR A 537 -35.48 3.77 -22.11
C THR A 537 -34.33 4.76 -22.01
N VAL A 538 -33.52 4.63 -20.96
CA VAL A 538 -32.32 5.44 -20.75
C VAL A 538 -31.09 4.55 -20.76
N GLU A 539 -30.08 4.91 -21.55
CA GLU A 539 -28.79 4.22 -21.62
C GLU A 539 -27.65 5.09 -21.11
N TYR A 540 -26.73 4.47 -20.36
CA TYR A 540 -25.51 5.09 -19.85
C TYR A 540 -24.33 4.57 -20.65
N ARG A 541 -23.76 5.41 -21.52
CA ARG A 541 -22.69 5.01 -22.44
C ARG A 541 -21.39 5.76 -22.14
N LYS A 542 -20.23 5.12 -22.28
CA LYS A 542 -18.91 5.78 -22.17
C LYS A 542 -18.57 6.65 -23.39
N THR A 543 -19.25 6.43 -24.51
CA THR A 543 -19.12 7.19 -25.76
C THR A 543 -20.50 7.47 -26.36
N PRO A 544 -20.72 8.60 -27.03
CA PRO A 544 -22.06 9.01 -27.47
C PRO A 544 -22.61 8.22 -28.67
N THR A 545 -21.75 7.76 -29.58
CA THR A 545 -22.14 7.11 -30.85
C THR A 545 -21.39 5.80 -31.15
N GLY A 546 -20.62 5.28 -30.19
CA GLY A 546 -19.84 4.05 -30.39
C GLY A 546 -20.69 2.78 -30.40
N SER A 547 -20.26 1.76 -31.13
CA SER A 547 -20.91 0.43 -31.23
C SER A 547 -20.70 -0.47 -30.00
N GLY A 548 -20.30 0.09 -28.87
CA GLY A 548 -20.07 -0.65 -27.62
C GLY A 548 -21.37 -0.78 -26.81
N PRO A 549 -21.50 -1.81 -25.96
CA PRO A 549 -22.67 -1.96 -25.10
C PRO A 549 -22.78 -0.77 -24.12
N ALA A 550 -24.01 -0.36 -23.82
CA ALA A 550 -24.25 0.54 -22.71
C ALA A 550 -23.82 -0.12 -21.40
N GLU A 551 -23.27 0.67 -20.48
CA GLU A 551 -22.82 0.20 -19.15
C GLU A 551 -24.03 -0.07 -18.25
N LEU A 552 -25.13 0.67 -18.46
CA LEU A 552 -26.44 0.44 -17.86
C LEU A 552 -27.53 0.84 -18.85
N VAL A 553 -28.63 0.09 -18.83
CA VAL A 553 -29.88 0.40 -19.53
C VAL A 553 -31.03 0.27 -18.53
N GLN A 554 -31.95 1.23 -18.53
CA GLN A 554 -33.12 1.24 -17.63
C GLN A 554 -34.39 1.65 -18.38
N ASN A 555 -35.46 0.89 -18.18
CA ASN A 555 -36.82 1.28 -18.56
C ASN A 555 -37.49 2.05 -17.42
N LEU A 556 -37.99 3.23 -17.74
CA LEU A 556 -38.49 4.22 -16.78
C LEU A 556 -39.83 4.79 -17.26
N LEU A 557 -40.56 5.46 -16.37
CA LEU A 557 -41.85 6.09 -16.69
C LEU A 557 -41.67 7.59 -16.93
N LEU A 558 -42.27 8.11 -17.99
CA LEU A 558 -42.30 9.53 -18.32
C LEU A 558 -43.60 10.16 -17.81
N THR A 559 -43.52 11.32 -17.16
CA THR A 559 -44.70 12.06 -16.66
C THR A 559 -45.15 13.17 -17.60
N THR A 560 -46.35 13.69 -17.39
CA THR A 560 -46.94 14.82 -18.15
C THR A 560 -46.10 16.10 -18.09
N THR A 561 -45.29 16.29 -17.04
CA THR A 561 -44.38 17.43 -16.89
C THR A 561 -42.97 17.19 -17.43
N GLY A 562 -42.74 15.98 -17.96
CA GLY A 562 -41.48 15.54 -18.54
C GLY A 562 -40.48 14.95 -17.56
N ALA A 563 -40.87 14.68 -16.32
CA ALA A 563 -40.00 13.97 -15.38
C ALA A 563 -39.94 12.48 -15.72
N VAL A 564 -38.77 11.87 -15.52
CA VAL A 564 -38.59 10.41 -15.64
C VAL A 564 -38.55 9.80 -14.24
N LEU A 565 -39.30 8.72 -14.02
CA LEU A 565 -39.50 8.06 -12.73
C LEU A 565 -39.17 6.57 -12.79
N ASP A 566 -38.66 6.03 -11.69
CA ASP A 566 -38.56 4.58 -11.46
C ASP A 566 -39.97 3.97 -11.38
N PRO A 567 -40.27 2.92 -12.15
CA PRO A 567 -41.60 2.31 -12.18
C PRO A 567 -42.06 1.74 -10.83
N ARG A 568 -41.13 1.32 -9.96
CA ARG A 568 -41.43 0.66 -8.69
C ARG A 568 -41.67 1.65 -7.55
N THR A 569 -41.04 2.83 -7.62
CA THR A 569 -41.08 3.83 -6.53
C THR A 569 -41.84 5.11 -6.89
N LEU A 570 -42.06 5.37 -8.18
CA LEU A 570 -42.61 6.63 -8.69
C LEU A 570 -41.83 7.85 -8.17
N ARG A 571 -40.52 7.70 -8.08
CA ARG A 571 -39.55 8.74 -7.74
C ARG A 571 -38.51 8.81 -8.85
N PRO A 572 -37.80 9.94 -9.02
CA PRO A 572 -36.65 10.00 -9.90
C PRO A 572 -35.71 8.80 -9.67
N PRO A 573 -35.28 8.11 -10.73
CA PRO A 573 -34.65 6.80 -10.58
C PRO A 573 -33.27 6.92 -10.00
N ILE A 574 -33.01 5.99 -9.10
CA ILE A 574 -31.72 5.78 -8.49
C ILE A 574 -30.87 4.93 -9.45
N VAL A 575 -29.66 5.39 -9.76
CA VAL A 575 -28.75 4.69 -10.66
C VAL A 575 -27.79 3.81 -9.89
N GLU A 576 -27.92 2.51 -10.12
CA GLU A 576 -27.13 1.45 -9.50
C GLU A 576 -26.60 0.50 -10.56
N GLY A 577 -25.51 -0.21 -10.24
CA GLY A 577 -24.94 -1.24 -11.10
C GLY A 577 -23.91 -0.74 -12.11
N ILE A 578 -23.49 0.53 -12.02
CA ILE A 578 -22.36 1.10 -12.76
C ILE A 578 -21.42 1.89 -11.84
N ASP A 579 -20.16 1.99 -12.26
CA ASP A 579 -19.15 2.77 -11.54
C ASP A 579 -19.42 4.28 -11.66
N ALA A 580 -19.04 5.04 -10.64
CA ALA A 580 -19.06 6.50 -10.72
C ALA A 580 -18.13 7.00 -11.85
N GLY A 581 -18.58 7.98 -12.63
CA GLY A 581 -17.83 8.45 -13.79
C GLY A 581 -18.59 9.40 -14.71
N LEU A 582 -18.03 9.62 -15.89
CA LEU A 582 -18.57 10.51 -16.92
C LEU A 582 -19.22 9.69 -18.05
N TYR A 583 -20.51 9.89 -18.27
CA TYR A 583 -21.33 9.12 -19.22
C TYR A 583 -22.11 10.01 -20.18
N ASN A 584 -22.21 9.61 -21.45
CA ASN A 584 -23.22 10.13 -22.36
C ASN A 584 -24.54 9.41 -22.09
N LEU A 585 -25.63 10.17 -21.92
CA LEU A 585 -26.95 9.60 -21.66
C LEU A 585 -27.78 9.59 -22.94
N VAL A 586 -28.32 8.43 -23.31
CA VAL A 586 -29.20 8.26 -24.48
C VAL A 586 -30.64 8.07 -24.00
N PHE A 587 -31.56 8.85 -24.55
CA PHE A 587 -33.00 8.74 -24.26
C PHE A 587 -33.71 8.20 -25.50
N ARG A 588 -34.41 7.07 -25.34
CA ARG A 588 -35.15 6.40 -26.42
C ARG A 588 -36.62 6.21 -26.07
N HIS A 589 -37.48 6.32 -27.08
CA HIS A 589 -38.91 6.06 -26.97
C HIS A 589 -39.37 5.13 -28.11
N ARG A 590 -40.50 4.43 -27.94
CA ARG A 590 -40.96 3.42 -28.91
C ARG A 590 -41.30 3.97 -30.30
N ASN A 591 -41.61 5.26 -30.39
CA ASN A 591 -42.07 5.89 -31.63
C ASN A 591 -41.53 7.32 -31.88
N HIS A 592 -40.41 7.65 -31.23
CA HIS A 592 -39.73 8.94 -31.39
C HIS A 592 -38.23 8.72 -31.60
N LEU A 593 -37.59 9.63 -32.35
CA LEU A 593 -36.14 9.61 -32.58
C LEU A 593 -35.39 9.85 -31.26
N ALA A 594 -34.34 9.05 -31.04
CA ALA A 594 -33.52 9.12 -29.84
C ALA A 594 -32.59 10.35 -29.84
N VAL A 595 -32.29 10.84 -28.63
CA VAL A 595 -31.33 11.93 -28.38
C VAL A 595 -30.22 11.46 -27.43
N VAL A 596 -29.04 12.08 -27.54
CA VAL A 596 -27.90 11.81 -26.67
C VAL A 596 -27.26 13.11 -26.20
N THR A 597 -26.81 13.16 -24.95
CA THR A 597 -26.09 14.32 -24.42
C THR A 597 -24.78 14.55 -25.19
N GLU A 598 -24.52 15.80 -25.58
CA GLU A 598 -23.27 16.20 -26.26
C GLU A 598 -22.09 16.04 -25.29
N ASP A 599 -22.22 16.67 -24.13
CA ASP A 599 -21.28 16.53 -23.02
C ASP A 599 -21.59 15.31 -22.16
N LYS A 600 -20.56 14.80 -21.51
CA LYS A 600 -20.71 13.71 -20.53
C LYS A 600 -21.32 14.25 -19.25
N VAL A 601 -22.35 13.57 -18.77
CA VAL A 601 -22.98 13.80 -17.48
C VAL A 601 -22.18 13.08 -16.39
N VAL A 602 -21.93 13.78 -15.30
CA VAL A 602 -21.31 13.23 -14.10
C VAL A 602 -22.33 12.33 -13.38
N VAL A 603 -22.08 11.03 -13.41
CA VAL A 603 -22.79 10.03 -12.61
C VAL A 603 -21.94 9.75 -11.36
N ASP A 604 -22.26 10.46 -10.29
CA ASP A 604 -21.54 10.40 -9.01
C ASP A 604 -22.50 10.69 -7.85
N ARG A 605 -22.26 10.09 -6.68
CA ARG A 605 -23.10 10.25 -5.47
C ARG A 605 -23.17 11.71 -4.96
N SER A 606 -22.25 12.59 -5.35
CA SER A 606 -22.21 14.01 -5.00
C SER A 606 -23.12 14.90 -5.87
N ASN A 607 -23.65 14.40 -6.99
CA ASN A 607 -24.38 15.19 -7.99
C ASN A 607 -25.92 15.17 -7.79
N LEU A 608 -26.39 15.50 -6.58
CA LEU A 608 -27.79 15.31 -6.14
C LEU A 608 -28.79 16.36 -6.67
N GLY A 609 -28.31 17.52 -7.10
CA GLY A 609 -29.14 18.66 -7.51
C GLY A 609 -29.19 18.90 -9.02
N PHE A 610 -28.47 18.11 -9.81
CA PHE A 610 -28.40 18.30 -11.25
C PHE A 610 -29.69 17.86 -11.92
N VAL A 611 -30.34 18.78 -12.64
CA VAL A 611 -31.49 18.49 -13.49
C VAL A 611 -31.02 18.54 -14.93
N LEU A 612 -31.11 17.40 -15.61
CA LEU A 612 -30.85 17.30 -17.04
C LEU A 612 -32.10 17.76 -17.81
N ASP A 613 -32.12 19.03 -18.22
CA ASP A 613 -33.23 19.61 -18.99
C ASP A 613 -32.99 19.49 -20.50
N LEU A 614 -33.59 18.48 -21.10
CA LEU A 614 -33.49 18.20 -22.53
C LEU A 614 -34.41 19.12 -23.35
N THR A 615 -35.31 19.89 -22.71
CA THR A 615 -36.32 20.70 -23.42
C THR A 615 -35.79 22.02 -23.99
N THR A 616 -34.47 22.23 -23.96
CA THR A 616 -33.82 23.50 -24.32
C THR A 616 -33.28 23.54 -25.75
N GLY A 617 -33.16 22.38 -26.42
CA GLY A 617 -32.50 22.28 -27.72
C GLY A 617 -30.98 22.52 -27.66
N SER A 618 -30.38 22.44 -26.48
CA SER A 618 -28.94 22.64 -26.23
C SER A 618 -28.37 21.52 -25.37
N GLY A 619 -27.06 21.26 -25.45
CA GLY A 619 -26.40 20.18 -24.70
C GLY A 619 -26.67 18.78 -25.25
N LEU A 620 -27.21 18.68 -26.47
CA LEU A 620 -27.48 17.44 -27.18
C LEU A 620 -26.57 17.32 -28.40
N LEU A 621 -26.11 16.12 -28.69
CA LEU A 621 -25.39 15.86 -29.93
C LEU A 621 -26.31 16.17 -31.12
N GLY A 622 -25.83 16.99 -32.06
CA GLY A 622 -26.66 17.51 -33.17
C GLY A 622 -27.49 18.76 -32.81
N GLY A 623 -27.40 19.25 -31.57
CA GLY A 623 -28.04 20.47 -31.08
C GLY A 623 -29.56 20.48 -31.28
N ALA A 624 -30.13 21.67 -31.47
CA ALA A 624 -31.57 21.85 -31.65
C ALA A 624 -32.17 21.09 -32.86
N ALA A 625 -31.34 20.61 -33.80
CA ALA A 625 -31.80 19.83 -34.94
C ALA A 625 -32.15 18.37 -34.57
N ALA A 626 -31.62 17.88 -33.44
CA ALA A 626 -31.93 16.55 -32.89
C ALA A 626 -33.36 16.47 -32.31
N GLU A 627 -34.02 17.61 -32.12
CA GLU A 627 -35.33 17.73 -31.50
C GLU A 627 -36.31 18.55 -32.36
N LYS A 628 -37.58 18.57 -31.94
CA LYS A 628 -38.64 19.39 -32.52
C LYS A 628 -38.90 20.60 -31.64
N LEU A 629 -38.92 21.80 -32.23
CA LEU A 629 -39.51 22.98 -31.58
C LEU A 629 -41.03 22.80 -31.46
N VAL A 630 -41.54 22.71 -30.24
CA VAL A 630 -42.97 22.46 -29.96
C VAL A 630 -43.70 23.71 -29.48
N GLY A 631 -42.98 24.72 -28.98
CA GLY A 631 -43.59 25.99 -28.62
C GLY A 631 -42.60 26.99 -28.06
N THR A 632 -43.10 28.20 -27.80
CA THR A 632 -42.36 29.26 -27.11
C THR A 632 -43.23 29.77 -25.97
N SER A 633 -42.66 29.97 -24.79
CA SER A 633 -43.38 30.55 -23.64
C SER A 633 -42.45 31.53 -22.93
N SER A 634 -42.91 32.76 -22.70
CA SER A 634 -42.10 33.84 -22.09
C SER A 634 -40.72 34.04 -22.75
N GLY A 635 -40.64 33.92 -24.08
CA GLY A 635 -39.39 34.06 -24.84
C GLY A 635 -38.46 32.83 -24.81
N ARG A 636 -38.78 31.78 -24.03
CA ARG A 636 -38.07 30.50 -24.03
C ARG A 636 -38.67 29.55 -25.06
N ARG A 637 -37.83 28.97 -25.92
CA ARG A 637 -38.20 27.88 -26.84
C ARG A 637 -38.21 26.54 -26.09
N PHE A 638 -39.20 25.70 -26.37
CA PHE A 638 -39.31 24.36 -25.83
C PHE A 638 -39.18 23.33 -26.93
N PHE A 639 -38.35 22.33 -26.66
CA PHE A 639 -38.05 21.25 -27.57
C PHE A 639 -38.53 19.91 -27.02
N ALA A 640 -38.89 19.01 -27.93
CA ALA A 640 -39.35 17.66 -27.62
C ALA A 640 -38.71 16.67 -28.60
N LEU A 641 -38.69 15.39 -28.23
CA LEU A 641 -38.26 14.32 -29.12
C LEU A 641 -39.18 14.29 -30.34
N ILE A 642 -38.57 14.02 -31.50
CA ILE A 642 -39.24 14.04 -32.79
C ILE A 642 -40.05 12.76 -32.94
N ALA A 643 -41.37 12.89 -33.10
CA ALA A 643 -42.27 11.75 -33.26
C ALA A 643 -42.35 11.28 -34.71
N GLY A 644 -42.70 10.00 -34.92
CA GLY A 644 -43.09 9.47 -36.24
C GLY A 644 -42.21 8.37 -36.82
N GLU A 645 -41.23 7.88 -36.05
CA GLU A 645 -40.41 6.71 -36.37
C GLU A 645 -41.09 5.51 -35.70
N VAL A 646 -41.61 4.53 -36.44
CA VAL A 646 -42.42 3.43 -35.87
C VAL A 646 -41.90 2.05 -36.27
N GLU A 647 -40.99 1.98 -37.25
CA GLU A 647 -40.35 0.75 -37.72
C GLU A 647 -39.11 0.37 -36.92
N GLY A 648 -38.48 1.37 -36.32
CA GLY A 648 -37.20 1.24 -35.72
C GLY A 648 -36.02 1.23 -36.71
N ALA A 649 -35.98 2.16 -37.65
CA ALA A 649 -34.90 2.31 -38.62
C ALA A 649 -33.96 3.49 -38.31
N ASP A 650 -34.15 4.21 -37.19
CA ASP A 650 -33.44 5.44 -36.81
C ASP A 650 -33.58 6.60 -37.82
N GLU A 651 -34.51 6.47 -38.77
CA GLU A 651 -34.90 7.45 -39.78
C GLU A 651 -36.42 7.49 -39.86
N ILE A 652 -37.01 8.69 -39.93
CA ILE A 652 -38.44 8.82 -40.26
C ILE A 652 -38.59 8.77 -41.77
N ALA A 653 -38.99 7.60 -42.28
CA ALA A 653 -39.11 7.31 -43.69
C ALA A 653 -40.57 7.26 -44.17
N ARG A 654 -40.74 7.09 -45.49
CA ARG A 654 -42.08 6.93 -46.10
C ARG A 654 -42.78 5.64 -45.64
N SER A 655 -42.02 4.63 -45.26
CA SER A 655 -42.53 3.34 -44.78
C SER A 655 -43.20 3.47 -43.41
N ASP A 656 -42.66 4.27 -42.49
CA ASP A 656 -43.31 4.64 -41.22
C ASP A 656 -44.71 5.23 -41.45
N TYR A 657 -44.80 6.23 -42.34
CA TYR A 657 -46.07 6.83 -42.73
C TYR A 657 -47.05 5.78 -43.27
N ASN A 658 -46.58 4.88 -44.14
CA ASN A 658 -47.44 3.85 -44.74
C ASN A 658 -47.94 2.85 -43.69
N LEU A 659 -47.14 2.52 -42.66
CA LEU A 659 -47.56 1.66 -41.56
C LEU A 659 -48.62 2.32 -40.69
N ILE A 660 -48.41 3.58 -40.30
CA ILE A 660 -49.40 4.37 -39.55
C ILE A 660 -50.70 4.51 -40.38
N TRP A 661 -50.56 4.74 -41.69
CA TRP A 661 -51.69 4.77 -42.61
C TRP A 661 -52.39 3.40 -42.73
N GLY A 662 -51.65 2.30 -42.64
CA GLY A 662 -52.23 0.95 -42.66
C GLY A 662 -53.03 0.60 -41.40
N THR A 663 -52.72 1.23 -40.26
CA THR A 663 -53.30 0.91 -38.95
C THR A 663 -54.29 1.96 -38.43
N ARG A 664 -54.76 2.88 -39.27
CA ARG A 664 -55.79 3.85 -38.87
C ARG A 664 -57.05 3.17 -38.33
N ASN A 665 -57.69 3.84 -37.38
CA ASN A 665 -58.88 3.40 -36.64
C ASN A 665 -58.64 2.18 -35.72
N LEU A 666 -57.38 1.79 -35.49
CA LEU A 666 -57.04 0.85 -34.43
C LEU A 666 -56.86 1.60 -33.11
N GLU A 667 -57.38 1.01 -32.03
CA GLU A 667 -57.26 1.53 -30.68
C GLU A 667 -56.32 0.65 -29.85
N GLY A 668 -55.60 1.27 -28.92
CA GLY A 668 -54.76 0.57 -27.94
C GLY A 668 -53.39 1.22 -27.76
N TYR A 669 -52.52 0.51 -27.05
CA TYR A 669 -51.12 0.88 -26.89
C TYR A 669 -50.34 0.41 -28.12
N LEU A 670 -50.25 1.25 -29.14
CA LEU A 670 -49.73 0.90 -30.45
C LEU A 670 -48.45 1.69 -30.78
N LEU A 671 -47.53 1.07 -31.54
CA LEU A 671 -46.35 1.77 -32.06
C LEU A 671 -46.73 2.94 -32.96
N THR A 672 -47.77 2.73 -33.78
CA THR A 672 -48.28 3.71 -34.76
C THR A 672 -49.14 4.81 -34.16
N ASP A 673 -49.44 4.77 -32.86
CA ASP A 673 -50.09 5.86 -32.13
C ASP A 673 -49.01 6.85 -31.70
N THR A 674 -48.65 7.75 -32.62
CA THR A 674 -47.55 8.71 -32.48
C THR A 674 -47.94 9.95 -31.66
N ASP A 675 -49.23 10.25 -31.51
CA ASP A 675 -49.73 11.31 -30.63
C ASP A 675 -50.17 10.82 -29.24
N LEU A 676 -50.08 9.51 -28.99
CA LEU A 676 -50.27 8.84 -27.71
C LEU A 676 -51.67 9.07 -27.13
N ASN A 677 -52.69 9.14 -27.99
CA ASN A 677 -54.07 9.34 -27.56
C ASN A 677 -54.85 8.02 -27.39
N GLY A 678 -54.26 6.88 -27.79
CA GLY A 678 -54.86 5.54 -27.74
C GLY A 678 -55.63 5.14 -28.99
N ILE A 679 -55.66 5.96 -30.04
CA ILE A 679 -56.36 5.72 -31.31
C ILE A 679 -55.52 6.24 -32.48
N VAL A 680 -55.16 5.36 -33.42
CA VAL A 680 -54.39 5.74 -34.61
C VAL A 680 -55.31 6.47 -35.60
N THR A 681 -55.01 7.72 -35.89
CA THR A 681 -55.80 8.55 -36.82
C THR A 681 -54.95 9.13 -37.94
N THR A 682 -55.54 9.98 -38.77
CA THR A 682 -54.78 10.78 -39.74
C THR A 682 -53.84 11.78 -39.05
N ARG A 683 -54.06 12.11 -37.76
CA ARG A 683 -53.16 12.98 -36.99
C ARG A 683 -51.79 12.34 -36.83
N ASP A 684 -51.76 11.05 -36.53
CA ASP A 684 -50.51 10.29 -36.40
C ASP A 684 -49.72 10.23 -37.70
N ALA A 685 -50.42 9.95 -38.80
CA ALA A 685 -49.80 9.92 -40.11
C ALA A 685 -49.21 11.29 -40.48
N ASN A 686 -49.87 12.39 -40.09
CA ASN A 686 -49.36 13.74 -40.32
C ASN A 686 -48.10 14.04 -39.51
N VAL A 687 -47.96 13.50 -38.29
CA VAL A 687 -46.75 13.65 -37.47
C VAL A 687 -45.54 13.05 -38.20
N SER A 688 -45.64 11.78 -38.61
CA SER A 688 -44.58 11.13 -39.39
C SER A 688 -44.30 11.86 -40.72
N TRP A 689 -45.35 12.26 -41.45
CA TRP A 689 -45.20 13.00 -42.70
C TRP A 689 -44.44 14.33 -42.56
N ASN A 690 -44.72 15.07 -41.49
CA ASN A 690 -44.12 16.38 -41.22
C ASN A 690 -42.66 16.28 -40.77
N ASN A 691 -42.28 15.14 -40.17
CA ASN A 691 -40.93 14.89 -39.68
C ASN A 691 -40.11 13.98 -40.61
N ARG A 692 -40.62 13.61 -41.78
CA ARG A 692 -39.92 12.75 -42.75
C ARG A 692 -38.52 13.26 -43.12
N GLY A 693 -37.58 12.34 -43.29
CA GLY A 693 -36.18 12.63 -43.61
C GLY A 693 -35.34 13.10 -42.41
N ARG A 694 -35.89 13.06 -41.19
CA ARG A 694 -35.13 13.26 -39.96
C ARG A 694 -34.45 11.95 -39.55
N LEU A 695 -33.23 12.07 -39.04
CA LEU A 695 -32.39 10.97 -38.57
C LEU A 695 -32.18 11.10 -37.06
N SER A 696 -32.08 9.97 -36.37
CA SER A 696 -31.65 9.97 -34.97
C SER A 696 -30.16 10.31 -34.88
N VAL A 697 -29.81 11.10 -33.86
CA VAL A 697 -28.41 11.43 -33.53
C VAL A 697 -27.74 10.33 -32.69
N ALA A 698 -28.51 9.35 -32.23
CA ALA A 698 -28.06 8.21 -31.43
C ALA A 698 -28.37 6.90 -32.17
N PRO A 699 -27.47 6.45 -33.07
CA PRO A 699 -27.68 5.20 -33.81
C PRO A 699 -27.83 4.02 -32.84
N ARG A 700 -28.59 3.02 -33.28
CA ARG A 700 -28.80 1.75 -32.56
C ARG A 700 -27.52 1.08 -32.12
#